data_AF-V4U0H9-F1
#
_entry.id   AF-V4U0H9-F1
#
_cell.length_a   1.000
_cell.length_b   1.000
_cell.length_c   1.000
_cell.angle_alpha   90.00
_cell.angle_beta   90.00
_cell.angle_gamma   90.00
#
_symmetry.space_group_name_H-M   'P 1'
#
loop_
_entity.id
_entity.type
_entity.pdbx_description
1 polymer ?
#
loop_
_entity_poly.entity_id
_entity_poly.type
_entity_poly.pdbx_seq_one_letter_code
_entity_poly.pdbx_strand_id
1 'polypeptide(L)'
;MVRTKPFHFNHLINSFEALIVFILALIAYTTRSRNQFIMASRTDDLVTPVQPAHQLDLDALLRYASDNVPGFPRSPSKFTISQFGHGQSNPTFLMEVGSGAAVKRYVLRKKPAGKLLESAHAVDREFQVLRALGDHTVVPVPKVFCLCNDPNVIGTAFYIMEFLEGRIFIDSKLPGVPPERRRAIYRATAKTLASIHSANVDMIGLGKYGRRDNYCRRQIERWAKQYTASTAEGKPASNPKMFQLIDWLRQNIPPEDSSGVAAGIVHGDFRIDNLVFHPIEDRVIGILDWELSTLGNQMSDVAYCCLPYTVVIGQNKHLDAGFEVTGIPEGIPSQAEFLDDYCSASGKPWPAKVWKFYVAFALFRGASIYTGVYNRWLLGNASGGERARYLGNHANELINFAMDFIAQKSVLPEYPPSVAQADAKQFGNGNKIQNILDERGRFVPSQRVLELRNKLIKFMEDYIYPNEKEFEKLAQSDARWTIHPEEERLKELARKEGLWNLWIPFDSAARARKLIFGEGPNPISDGGRDLLFGAGLSNLEYGYLCEIMGRSFWAPQIFNCSAPDTGNMEVLLRYGNKEQLEEWLIPLLEGKIRSAFAMTEPQVASSDATNIECSIKRQGDSYIINGNKWWTSGAMDPRCRVLIVMGKTDFSAAKHKQQSMILVDIKTSGVHIKRPLLVFGFDDAPHGHAEISFENVCVPAKNILLGEGRGFEIAQGRLGPGRLHHCMRLLGAAERGMQLMAERALSRKAFGKFIAQHGSFLSEMAKCRIELERTRLLVLEAADQLDRLGNKKARGTIAMAKVAAPNMALKVLDMAMQVHGAAGFSTDTVLSHLWATARTLRVADGPDDVHLGTIAKLELQRAKL
;
A
#
# COMPACT_ATOMS: atom_id res chain seq x y z
N MET A 1 -36.48 -9.68 -51.62
CA MET A 1 -35.37 -10.11 -50.73
C MET A 1 -34.56 -8.86 -50.45
N VAL A 2 -34.63 -8.24 -49.28
CA VAL A 2 -33.90 -8.59 -48.06
C VAL A 2 -34.75 -8.21 -46.84
N ARG A 3 -34.95 -9.15 -45.91
CA ARG A 3 -35.70 -8.98 -44.66
C ARG A 3 -34.82 -8.27 -43.62
N THR A 4 -35.21 -7.08 -43.18
CA THR A 4 -34.71 -6.45 -41.95
C THR A 4 -35.44 -7.04 -40.75
N LYS A 5 -34.72 -7.75 -39.88
CA LYS A 5 -35.23 -8.28 -38.60
C LYS A 5 -35.45 -7.13 -37.60
N PRO A 6 -36.54 -7.13 -36.80
CA PRO A 6 -36.71 -6.19 -35.70
C PRO A 6 -35.81 -6.59 -34.52
N PHE A 7 -35.10 -5.61 -33.94
CA PHE A 7 -34.37 -5.77 -32.68
C PHE A 7 -35.35 -5.93 -31.52
N HIS A 8 -35.32 -7.07 -30.83
CA HIS A 8 -36.10 -7.30 -29.61
C HIS A 8 -35.59 -6.40 -28.46
N PHE A 9 -36.48 -5.55 -27.97
CA PHE A 9 -36.25 -4.54 -26.93
C PHE A 9 -36.91 -4.97 -25.60
N ASN A 10 -36.60 -6.16 -25.06
CA ASN A 10 -37.27 -6.70 -23.85
C ASN A 10 -36.46 -6.68 -22.54
N HIS A 11 -35.27 -6.05 -22.50
CA HIS A 11 -34.47 -5.95 -21.26
C HIS A 11 -34.69 -4.65 -20.44
N LEU A 12 -35.68 -3.82 -20.79
CA LEU A 12 -35.72 -2.40 -20.43
C LEU A 12 -36.65 -1.97 -19.29
N ILE A 13 -37.36 -2.90 -18.64
CA ILE A 13 -38.43 -2.56 -17.69
C ILE A 13 -38.08 -2.93 -16.21
N ASN A 14 -36.89 -3.51 -15.96
CA ASN A 14 -36.85 -4.61 -14.99
C ASN A 14 -36.22 -4.34 -13.61
N SER A 15 -35.37 -3.33 -13.46
CA SER A 15 -34.83 -2.93 -12.11
C SER A 15 -35.68 -1.86 -11.41
N PHE A 16 -36.93 -1.68 -11.86
CA PHE A 16 -37.85 -0.69 -11.32
C PHE A 16 -38.48 -1.17 -10.01
N GLU A 17 -39.03 -2.39 -9.95
CA GLU A 17 -39.78 -2.86 -8.76
C GLU A 17 -38.93 -3.32 -7.57
N ALA A 18 -37.75 -3.93 -7.79
CA ALA A 18 -36.85 -4.33 -6.71
C ALA A 18 -36.47 -3.15 -5.79
N LEU A 19 -36.00 -2.05 -6.41
CA LEU A 19 -35.60 -0.81 -5.75
C LEU A 19 -36.75 -0.05 -5.07
N ILE A 20 -37.99 -0.31 -5.48
CA ILE A 20 -39.18 0.36 -4.96
C ILE A 20 -39.59 -0.19 -3.60
N VAL A 21 -39.45 -1.50 -3.44
CA VAL A 21 -39.79 -2.15 -2.18
C VAL A 21 -38.69 -1.90 -1.14
N PHE A 22 -37.45 -1.68 -1.60
CA PHE A 22 -36.33 -1.25 -0.78
C PHE A 22 -36.59 0.05 0.03
N ILE A 23 -37.24 1.05 -0.58
CA ILE A 23 -37.55 2.34 0.09
C ILE A 23 -38.63 2.20 1.18
N LEU A 24 -39.40 1.11 1.16
CA LEU A 24 -40.34 0.83 2.23
C LEU A 24 -39.66 0.32 3.49
N ALA A 25 -38.47 -0.28 3.36
CA ALA A 25 -37.65 -0.69 4.49
C ALA A 25 -37.08 0.53 5.24
N LEU A 26 -36.68 1.57 4.52
CA LEU A 26 -36.26 2.86 5.10
C LEU A 26 -37.38 3.57 5.87
N ILE A 27 -38.62 3.32 5.44
CA ILE A 27 -39.81 3.97 5.98
C ILE A 27 -40.48 3.15 7.09
N ALA A 28 -40.45 1.81 7.07
CA ALA A 28 -41.09 0.93 8.06
C ALA A 28 -40.53 1.10 9.50
N TYR A 29 -39.31 1.61 9.62
CA TYR A 29 -38.51 1.60 10.86
C TYR A 29 -39.02 2.49 12.02
N THR A 30 -39.96 3.41 11.80
CA THR A 30 -40.30 4.43 12.82
C THR A 30 -41.48 4.12 13.75
N THR A 31 -42.08 2.91 13.74
CA THR A 31 -43.30 2.69 14.57
C THR A 31 -43.48 1.30 15.21
N ARG A 32 -42.44 0.64 15.73
CA ARG A 32 -42.64 -0.36 16.81
C ARG A 32 -41.66 -0.12 17.99
N SER A 33 -42.27 0.10 19.16
CA SER A 33 -41.78 0.37 20.53
C SER A 33 -40.85 1.58 20.73
N ARG A 34 -41.36 2.73 21.19
CA ARG A 34 -41.57 3.13 22.61
C ARG A 34 -40.38 2.82 23.53
N ASN A 35 -39.71 3.88 23.98
CA ASN A 35 -38.82 3.96 25.14
C ASN A 35 -37.71 2.90 25.23
N GLN A 36 -36.72 3.01 24.35
CA GLN A 36 -35.32 2.64 24.66
C GLN A 36 -34.43 3.27 23.59
N PHE A 37 -33.31 3.85 23.99
CA PHE A 37 -32.24 4.24 23.06
C PHE A 37 -31.79 2.96 22.33
N ILE A 38 -32.26 2.72 21.11
CA ILE A 38 -32.05 1.44 20.42
C ILE A 38 -30.57 1.32 20.05
N MET A 39 -29.84 0.54 20.86
CA MET A 39 -28.54 -0.02 20.51
C MET A 39 -28.69 -1.00 19.33
N ALA A 40 -27.56 -1.42 18.73
CA ALA A 40 -27.56 -2.39 17.63
C ALA A 40 -28.51 -3.58 17.87
N SER A 41 -29.39 -3.86 16.90
CA SER A 41 -30.31 -4.99 17.00
C SER A 41 -29.59 -6.28 16.66
N ARG A 42 -29.84 -7.36 17.42
CA ARG A 42 -29.40 -8.70 17.02
C ARG A 42 -30.25 -9.18 15.86
N THR A 43 -29.68 -10.01 15.00
CA THR A 43 -30.37 -10.48 13.80
C THR A 43 -31.64 -11.27 14.11
N ASP A 44 -31.72 -11.96 15.24
CA ASP A 44 -32.92 -12.67 15.70
C ASP A 44 -34.02 -11.75 16.28
N ASP A 45 -33.68 -10.56 16.77
CA ASP A 45 -34.65 -9.58 17.29
C ASP A 45 -35.51 -8.94 16.18
N LEU A 46 -35.13 -9.12 14.91
CA LEU A 46 -35.74 -8.47 13.74
C LEU A 46 -36.91 -9.24 13.12
N VAL A 47 -37.32 -10.36 13.71
CA VAL A 47 -38.38 -11.22 13.17
C VAL A 47 -39.78 -10.85 13.68
N THR A 48 -40.78 -11.13 12.85
CA THR A 48 -42.21 -10.89 13.09
C THR A 48 -43.02 -12.11 12.65
N PRO A 49 -44.28 -12.26 13.10
CA PRO A 49 -45.16 -13.30 12.58
C PRO A 49 -45.33 -13.19 11.06
N VAL A 50 -45.34 -14.33 10.37
CA VAL A 50 -45.50 -14.39 8.90
C VAL A 50 -46.83 -13.74 8.51
N GLN A 51 -46.79 -12.80 7.57
CA GLN A 51 -48.00 -12.16 7.06
C GLN A 51 -48.90 -13.17 6.32
N PRO A 52 -50.24 -13.07 6.40
CA PRO A 52 -51.16 -14.00 5.74
C PRO A 52 -50.90 -14.17 4.24
N ALA A 53 -50.54 -13.08 3.55
CA ALA A 53 -50.21 -13.08 2.11
C ALA A 53 -48.91 -13.83 1.76
N HIS A 54 -48.17 -14.31 2.76
CA HIS A 54 -46.87 -14.95 2.63
C HIS A 54 -46.81 -16.32 3.33
N GLN A 55 -47.95 -16.91 3.67
CA GLN A 55 -47.98 -18.28 4.18
C GLN A 55 -47.34 -19.26 3.19
N LEU A 56 -46.56 -20.20 3.73
CA LEU A 56 -45.79 -21.19 2.99
C LEU A 56 -46.29 -22.59 3.34
N ASP A 57 -46.22 -23.52 2.40
CA ASP A 57 -46.37 -24.95 2.67
C ASP A 57 -45.13 -25.44 3.44
N LEU A 58 -45.28 -25.57 4.76
CA LEU A 58 -44.17 -25.92 5.66
C LEU A 58 -43.69 -27.36 5.45
N ASP A 59 -44.57 -28.29 5.10
CA ASP A 59 -44.21 -29.69 4.91
C ASP A 59 -43.42 -29.89 3.61
N ALA A 60 -43.85 -29.23 2.52
CA ALA A 60 -43.12 -29.24 1.26
C ALA A 60 -41.74 -28.58 1.40
N LEU A 61 -41.67 -27.44 2.10
CA LEU A 61 -40.41 -26.76 2.37
C LEU A 61 -39.47 -27.60 3.25
N LEU A 62 -39.99 -28.25 4.29
CA LEU A 62 -39.19 -29.10 5.17
C LEU A 62 -38.58 -30.29 4.42
N ARG A 63 -39.36 -30.96 3.56
CA ARG A 63 -38.87 -32.04 2.69
C ARG A 63 -37.75 -31.53 1.78
N TYR A 64 -38.00 -30.44 1.06
CA TYR A 64 -37.03 -29.86 0.14
C TYR A 64 -35.72 -29.48 0.84
N ALA A 65 -35.80 -28.81 1.99
CA ALA A 65 -34.62 -28.40 2.75
C ALA A 65 -33.81 -29.60 3.27
N SER A 66 -34.49 -30.67 3.72
CA SER A 66 -33.84 -31.90 4.21
C SER A 66 -33.05 -32.61 3.11
N ASP A 67 -33.52 -32.55 1.87
CA ASP A 67 -32.86 -33.19 0.73
C ASP A 67 -31.74 -32.34 0.12
N ASN A 68 -31.85 -31.01 0.20
CA ASN A 68 -31.00 -30.10 -0.58
C ASN A 68 -30.04 -29.23 0.25
N VAL A 69 -30.23 -29.10 1.57
CA VAL A 69 -29.34 -28.31 2.45
C VAL A 69 -28.36 -29.24 3.18
N PRO A 70 -27.04 -29.15 2.92
CA PRO A 70 -26.06 -29.98 3.59
C PRO A 70 -26.09 -29.83 5.12
N GLY A 71 -26.24 -30.94 5.84
CA GLY A 71 -26.28 -30.93 7.31
C GLY A 71 -27.62 -30.49 7.92
N PHE A 72 -28.67 -30.39 7.11
CA PHE A 72 -30.04 -30.15 7.57
C PHE A 72 -30.59 -31.39 8.31
N PRO A 73 -31.25 -31.24 9.47
CA PRO A 73 -31.82 -32.37 10.20
C PRO A 73 -32.91 -33.11 9.40
N ARG A 74 -32.74 -34.42 9.19
CA ARG A 74 -33.72 -35.26 8.45
C ARG A 74 -35.04 -35.48 9.19
N SER A 75 -35.05 -35.37 10.51
CA SER A 75 -36.25 -35.56 11.34
C SER A 75 -36.21 -34.59 12.51
N PRO A 76 -36.49 -33.30 12.29
CA PRO A 76 -36.45 -32.31 13.35
C PRO A 76 -37.61 -32.49 14.33
N SER A 77 -37.35 -32.28 15.62
CA SER A 77 -38.37 -32.30 16.67
C SER A 77 -39.26 -31.05 16.65
N LYS A 78 -38.77 -29.96 16.04
CA LYS A 78 -39.50 -28.70 15.87
C LYS A 78 -39.03 -27.99 14.60
N PHE A 79 -39.97 -27.47 13.81
CA PHE A 79 -39.68 -26.61 12.66
C PHE A 79 -40.59 -25.38 12.70
N THR A 80 -40.01 -24.19 12.79
CA THR A 80 -40.75 -22.93 12.86
C THR A 80 -40.22 -21.91 11.86
N ILE A 81 -41.13 -21.10 11.32
CA ILE A 81 -40.81 -20.00 10.42
C ILE A 81 -41.32 -18.69 10.99
N SER A 82 -40.46 -17.67 10.96
CA SER A 82 -40.81 -16.28 11.22
C SER A 82 -40.34 -15.41 10.05
N GLN A 83 -40.94 -14.23 9.88
CA GLN A 83 -40.62 -13.33 8.77
C GLN A 83 -39.78 -12.17 9.28
N PHE A 84 -38.67 -11.86 8.60
CA PHE A 84 -37.92 -10.64 8.93
C PHE A 84 -38.77 -9.41 8.61
N GLY A 85 -38.87 -8.48 9.56
CA GLY A 85 -39.54 -7.19 9.34
C GLY A 85 -38.76 -6.28 8.37
N HIS A 86 -37.48 -6.58 8.13
CA HIS A 86 -36.53 -5.86 7.28
C HIS A 86 -36.22 -6.64 5.99
N GLY A 87 -35.92 -5.94 4.90
CA GLY A 87 -35.66 -6.55 3.57
C GLY A 87 -36.94 -6.84 2.77
N GLN A 88 -37.73 -5.79 2.50
CA GLN A 88 -39.10 -5.92 2.02
C GLN A 88 -39.22 -6.39 0.55
N SER A 89 -38.18 -6.26 -0.29
CA SER A 89 -38.30 -6.48 -1.74
C SER A 89 -38.51 -7.93 -2.13
N ASN A 90 -37.70 -8.82 -1.57
CA ASN A 90 -37.86 -10.26 -1.67
C ASN A 90 -38.17 -10.78 -0.27
N PRO A 91 -39.39 -11.31 -0.02
CA PRO A 91 -39.78 -11.78 1.28
C PRO A 91 -38.73 -12.74 1.86
N THR A 92 -38.25 -12.39 3.06
CA THR A 92 -37.14 -13.08 3.74
C THR A 92 -37.64 -13.64 5.07
N PHE A 93 -37.30 -14.90 5.35
CA PHE A 93 -37.82 -15.68 6.46
C PHE A 93 -36.69 -16.35 7.25
N LEU A 94 -36.82 -16.39 8.58
CA LEU A 94 -35.99 -17.19 9.47
C LEU A 94 -36.61 -18.58 9.60
N MET A 95 -35.82 -19.61 9.33
CA MET A 95 -36.15 -21.01 9.58
C MET A 95 -35.41 -21.49 10.82
N GLU A 96 -36.13 -21.90 11.86
CA GLU A 96 -35.55 -22.52 13.06
C GLU A 96 -35.89 -24.01 13.09
N VAL A 97 -34.85 -24.84 13.22
CA VAL A 97 -34.94 -26.29 13.13
C VAL A 97 -34.34 -26.91 14.40
N GLY A 98 -35.19 -27.49 15.23
CA GLY A 98 -34.79 -28.21 16.45
C GLY A 98 -34.47 -29.67 16.16
N SER A 99 -33.33 -30.16 16.68
CA SER A 99 -32.99 -31.59 16.69
C SER A 99 -32.32 -31.93 18.03
N GLY A 100 -33.04 -32.65 18.89
CA GLY A 100 -32.61 -32.86 20.28
C GLY A 100 -32.54 -31.54 21.06
N ALA A 101 -31.41 -31.25 21.70
CA ALA A 101 -31.18 -30.02 22.46
C ALA A 101 -30.65 -28.83 21.61
N ALA A 102 -30.33 -29.05 20.33
CA ALA A 102 -29.74 -28.03 19.46
C ALA A 102 -30.78 -27.42 18.50
N VAL A 103 -30.76 -26.09 18.35
CA VAL A 103 -31.55 -25.35 17.35
C VAL A 103 -30.59 -24.83 16.28
N LYS A 104 -30.85 -25.19 15.02
CA LYS A 104 -30.14 -24.63 13.85
C LYS A 104 -31.01 -23.58 13.18
N ARG A 105 -30.38 -22.53 12.65
CA ARG A 105 -31.05 -21.38 12.01
C ARG A 105 -30.59 -21.23 10.57
N TYR A 106 -31.54 -20.94 9.68
CA TYR A 106 -31.31 -20.68 8.26
C TYR A 106 -32.17 -19.51 7.79
N VAL A 107 -31.82 -18.89 6.66
CA VAL A 107 -32.61 -17.84 6.05
C VAL A 107 -33.13 -18.30 4.70
N LEU A 108 -34.43 -18.13 4.47
CA LEU A 108 -35.07 -18.35 3.18
C LEU A 108 -35.44 -17.01 2.55
N ARG A 109 -35.02 -16.77 1.32
CA ARG A 109 -35.40 -15.58 0.55
C ARG A 109 -36.12 -16.01 -0.72
N LYS A 110 -37.34 -15.51 -0.93
CA LYS A 110 -38.21 -15.93 -2.04
C LYS A 110 -38.60 -14.77 -2.93
N LYS A 111 -38.90 -15.08 -4.19
CA LYS A 111 -39.49 -14.13 -5.13
C LYS A 111 -40.94 -13.80 -4.72
N PRO A 112 -41.38 -12.53 -4.76
CA PRO A 112 -42.75 -12.15 -4.44
C PRO A 112 -43.79 -12.89 -5.29
N ALA A 113 -45.00 -13.06 -4.76
CA ALA A 113 -46.11 -13.63 -5.51
C ALA A 113 -46.79 -12.55 -6.38
N GLY A 114 -47.31 -12.92 -7.55
CA GLY A 114 -48.05 -12.01 -8.44
C GLY A 114 -47.46 -11.86 -9.84
N LYS A 115 -48.12 -11.08 -10.70
CA LYS A 115 -47.67 -10.79 -12.06
C LYS A 115 -46.58 -9.72 -12.02
N LEU A 116 -45.33 -10.17 -11.94
CA LEU A 116 -44.14 -9.32 -11.84
C LEU A 116 -43.59 -8.97 -13.23
N LEU A 117 -42.90 -7.83 -13.31
CA LEU A 117 -42.13 -7.45 -14.51
C LEU A 117 -40.98 -8.44 -14.76
N GLU A 118 -40.65 -8.69 -16.03
CA GLU A 118 -39.61 -9.63 -16.45
C GLU A 118 -38.27 -9.31 -15.74
N SER A 119 -37.52 -10.26 -15.18
CA SER A 119 -36.25 -10.02 -14.42
C SER A 119 -36.26 -9.04 -13.23
N ALA A 120 -37.42 -8.54 -12.77
CA ALA A 120 -37.56 -7.99 -11.43
C ALA A 120 -37.55 -9.14 -10.40
N HIS A 121 -37.03 -8.90 -9.20
CA HIS A 121 -37.01 -9.88 -8.10
C HIS A 121 -36.31 -11.21 -8.49
N ALA A 122 -35.17 -11.09 -9.17
CA ALA A 122 -34.36 -12.20 -9.66
C ALA A 122 -33.52 -12.83 -8.53
N VAL A 123 -34.18 -13.60 -7.66
CA VAL A 123 -33.53 -14.32 -6.54
C VAL A 123 -32.44 -15.31 -7.00
N ASP A 124 -32.52 -15.77 -8.26
CA ASP A 124 -31.50 -16.56 -8.93
C ASP A 124 -30.20 -15.76 -9.19
N ARG A 125 -30.32 -14.49 -9.56
CA ARG A 125 -29.16 -13.59 -9.73
C ARG A 125 -28.50 -13.23 -8.40
N GLU A 126 -29.28 -13.06 -7.33
CA GLU A 126 -28.77 -12.89 -5.97
C GLU A 126 -27.99 -14.14 -5.53
N PHE A 127 -28.58 -15.32 -5.71
CA PHE A 127 -27.92 -16.58 -5.42
C PHE A 127 -26.60 -16.74 -6.19
N GLN A 128 -26.58 -16.36 -7.47
CA GLN A 128 -25.38 -16.42 -8.31
C GLN A 128 -24.23 -15.56 -7.76
N VAL A 129 -24.50 -14.29 -7.41
CA VAL A 129 -23.45 -13.39 -6.91
C VAL A 129 -22.97 -13.78 -5.51
N LEU A 130 -23.90 -14.17 -4.62
CA LEU A 130 -23.56 -14.64 -3.27
C LEU A 130 -22.68 -15.89 -3.33
N ARG A 131 -23.02 -16.86 -4.19
CA ARG A 131 -22.23 -18.07 -4.38
C ARG A 131 -20.85 -17.76 -4.95
N ALA A 132 -20.78 -16.97 -6.01
CA ALA A 132 -19.50 -16.61 -6.64
C ALA A 132 -18.55 -15.89 -5.68
N LEU A 133 -19.08 -14.97 -4.87
CA LEU A 133 -18.29 -14.26 -3.86
C LEU A 133 -17.88 -15.18 -2.71
N GLY A 134 -18.81 -15.98 -2.17
CA GLY A 134 -18.54 -16.86 -1.04
C GLY A 134 -17.58 -18.03 -1.37
N ASP A 135 -17.66 -18.57 -2.58
CA ASP A 135 -16.84 -19.73 -3.00
C ASP A 135 -15.42 -19.33 -3.47
N HIS A 136 -15.23 -18.08 -3.91
CA HIS A 136 -14.00 -17.69 -4.63
C HIS A 136 -13.30 -16.43 -4.09
N THR A 137 -13.85 -15.76 -3.07
CA THR A 137 -13.27 -14.53 -2.52
C THR A 137 -13.30 -14.51 -0.99
N VAL A 138 -12.68 -13.49 -0.42
CA VAL A 138 -12.74 -13.18 1.03
C VAL A 138 -13.87 -12.20 1.37
N VAL A 139 -14.71 -11.83 0.41
CA VAL A 139 -15.80 -10.89 0.62
C VAL A 139 -16.82 -11.51 1.59
N PRO A 140 -17.17 -10.82 2.69
CA PRO A 140 -18.05 -11.39 3.71
C PRO A 140 -19.49 -11.44 3.20
N VAL A 141 -19.93 -12.59 2.70
CA VAL A 141 -21.31 -12.87 2.28
C VAL A 141 -21.84 -14.12 2.99
N PRO A 142 -23.15 -14.19 3.29
CA PRO A 142 -23.74 -15.40 3.84
C PRO A 142 -23.59 -16.57 2.88
N LYS A 143 -23.24 -17.76 3.39
CA LYS A 143 -23.16 -18.95 2.56
C LYS A 143 -24.54 -19.31 2.02
N VAL A 144 -24.67 -19.44 0.71
CA VAL A 144 -25.90 -19.95 0.07
C VAL A 144 -25.84 -21.46 -0.08
N PHE A 145 -26.92 -22.16 0.27
CA PHE A 145 -26.97 -23.63 0.29
C PHE A 145 -27.61 -24.21 -0.97
N CYS A 146 -28.79 -23.73 -1.34
CA CYS A 146 -29.54 -24.24 -2.49
C CYS A 146 -30.48 -23.18 -3.09
N LEU A 147 -30.73 -23.28 -4.39
CA LEU A 147 -31.72 -22.50 -5.15
C LEU A 147 -32.81 -23.45 -5.65
N CYS A 148 -34.08 -23.12 -5.40
CA CYS A 148 -35.26 -23.82 -5.91
C CYS A 148 -35.98 -22.96 -6.92
N ASN A 149 -36.13 -23.47 -8.14
CA ASN A 149 -36.94 -22.85 -9.20
C ASN A 149 -38.29 -23.55 -9.43
N ASP A 150 -38.55 -24.65 -8.70
CA ASP A 150 -39.81 -25.40 -8.82
C ASP A 150 -40.92 -24.68 -8.03
N PRO A 151 -41.93 -24.10 -8.71
CA PRO A 151 -43.03 -23.43 -8.04
C PRO A 151 -43.92 -24.39 -7.24
N ASN A 152 -43.82 -25.71 -7.44
CA ASN A 152 -44.63 -26.69 -6.71
C ASN A 152 -44.19 -26.86 -5.24
N VAL A 153 -43.03 -26.33 -4.84
CA VAL A 153 -42.52 -26.46 -3.46
C VAL A 153 -43.18 -25.44 -2.52
N ILE A 154 -43.10 -24.14 -2.82
CA ILE A 154 -43.73 -23.07 -2.01
C ILE A 154 -44.43 -21.99 -2.86
N GLY A 155 -44.79 -22.30 -4.11
CA GLY A 155 -45.50 -21.40 -5.01
C GLY A 155 -44.64 -20.40 -5.78
N THR A 156 -43.33 -20.32 -5.50
CA THR A 156 -42.41 -19.34 -6.12
C THR A 156 -40.96 -19.78 -5.98
N ALA A 157 -40.06 -19.22 -6.78
CA ALA A 157 -38.62 -19.48 -6.67
C ALA A 157 -38.04 -18.90 -5.37
N PHE A 158 -37.10 -19.62 -4.75
CA PHE A 158 -36.45 -19.22 -3.51
C PHE A 158 -35.06 -19.82 -3.36
N TYR A 159 -34.24 -19.24 -2.48
CA TYR A 159 -32.99 -19.86 -2.05
C TYR A 159 -32.90 -19.89 -0.51
N ILE A 160 -32.10 -20.83 -0.01
CA ILE A 160 -31.79 -20.96 1.42
C ILE A 160 -30.31 -20.60 1.62
N MET A 161 -30.04 -19.78 2.62
CA MET A 161 -28.70 -19.33 3.00
C MET A 161 -28.48 -19.41 4.52
N GLU A 162 -27.23 -19.20 4.90
CA GLU A 162 -26.78 -19.12 6.27
C GLU A 162 -27.46 -17.99 7.05
N PHE A 163 -27.86 -18.30 8.28
CA PHE A 163 -28.23 -17.27 9.24
C PHE A 163 -26.97 -16.76 9.94
N LEU A 164 -26.65 -15.49 9.73
CA LEU A 164 -25.53 -14.83 10.40
C LEU A 164 -26.00 -14.24 11.73
N GLU A 165 -25.52 -14.82 12.82
CA GLU A 165 -25.74 -14.27 14.16
C GLU A 165 -24.83 -13.07 14.36
N GLY A 166 -25.41 -11.87 14.42
CA GLY A 166 -24.65 -10.62 14.38
C GLY A 166 -25.44 -9.39 14.80
N ARG A 167 -24.80 -8.22 14.68
CA ARG A 167 -25.35 -6.90 14.98
C ARG A 167 -25.62 -6.14 13.68
N ILE A 168 -26.79 -5.51 13.57
CA ILE A 168 -27.11 -4.59 12.46
C ILE A 168 -27.30 -3.19 13.01
N PHE A 169 -26.67 -2.21 12.36
CA PHE A 169 -26.74 -0.81 12.77
C PHE A 169 -27.72 -0.03 11.89
N ILE A 170 -28.97 0.00 12.36
CA ILE A 170 -30.04 0.98 12.10
C ILE A 170 -29.59 2.35 11.58
N ASP A 171 -29.22 3.13 12.57
CA ASP A 171 -28.89 4.52 12.44
C ASP A 171 -27.39 4.66 12.16
N SER A 172 -27.06 5.33 11.05
CA SER A 172 -25.69 5.69 10.68
C SER A 172 -24.97 6.54 11.75
N LYS A 173 -25.69 7.18 12.67
CA LYS A 173 -25.10 7.88 13.83
C LYS A 173 -24.58 6.94 14.92
N LEU A 174 -24.88 5.64 14.84
CA LEU A 174 -24.45 4.61 15.80
C LEU A 174 -24.75 5.00 17.27
N PRO A 175 -26.02 5.26 17.63
CA PRO A 175 -26.39 5.65 18.98
C PRO A 175 -26.02 4.54 19.99
N GLY A 176 -25.53 4.95 21.17
CA GLY A 176 -25.08 4.02 22.22
C GLY A 176 -23.74 3.31 21.97
N VAL A 177 -23.14 3.44 20.77
CA VAL A 177 -21.79 2.93 20.50
C VAL A 177 -20.73 3.94 20.96
N PRO A 178 -19.71 3.54 21.75
CA PRO A 178 -18.62 4.44 22.14
C PRO A 178 -17.86 4.99 20.92
N PRO A 179 -17.35 6.25 20.98
CA PRO A 179 -16.67 6.90 19.85
C PRO A 179 -15.56 6.05 19.19
N GLU A 180 -14.70 5.41 19.99
CA GLU A 180 -13.61 4.58 19.48
C GLU A 180 -14.11 3.40 18.62
N ARG A 181 -15.24 2.79 19.01
CA ARG A 181 -15.88 1.70 18.28
C ARG A 181 -16.62 2.17 17.04
N ARG A 182 -17.20 3.37 17.05
CA ARG A 182 -17.82 3.97 15.85
C ARG A 182 -16.80 4.10 14.72
N ARG A 183 -15.57 4.54 15.04
CA ARG A 183 -14.48 4.64 14.07
C ARG A 183 -14.11 3.29 13.49
N ALA A 184 -13.99 2.27 14.35
CA ALA A 184 -13.68 0.90 13.92
C ALA A 184 -14.76 0.33 12.99
N ILE A 185 -16.04 0.54 13.32
CA ILE A 185 -17.18 0.13 12.49
C ILE A 185 -17.15 0.80 11.12
N TYR A 186 -16.98 2.13 11.05
CA TYR A 186 -16.91 2.85 9.78
C TYR A 186 -15.71 2.45 8.93
N ARG A 187 -14.56 2.19 9.56
CA ARG A 187 -13.38 1.66 8.86
C ARG A 187 -13.62 0.25 8.33
N ALA A 188 -14.30 -0.61 9.10
CA ALA A 188 -14.69 -1.95 8.64
C ALA A 188 -15.69 -1.87 7.46
N THR A 189 -16.62 -0.92 7.47
CA THR A 189 -17.52 -0.61 6.34
C THR A 189 -16.72 -0.23 5.09
N ALA A 190 -15.76 0.70 5.19
CA ALA A 190 -14.93 1.12 4.06
C ALA A 190 -14.09 -0.02 3.48
N LYS A 191 -13.46 -0.84 4.33
CA LYS A 191 -12.68 -2.02 3.93
C LYS A 191 -13.54 -3.10 3.28
N THR A 192 -14.74 -3.31 3.81
CA THR A 192 -15.70 -4.27 3.23
C THR A 192 -16.11 -3.83 1.84
N LEU A 193 -16.42 -2.55 1.64
CA LEU A 193 -16.72 -2.01 0.31
C LEU A 193 -15.55 -2.19 -0.65
N ALA A 194 -14.32 -1.90 -0.20
CA ALA A 194 -13.10 -2.11 -0.98
C ALA A 194 -12.89 -3.59 -1.36
N SER A 195 -13.25 -4.54 -0.47
CA SER A 195 -13.13 -5.96 -0.75
C SER A 195 -14.05 -6.42 -1.89
N ILE A 196 -15.30 -5.95 -1.92
CA ILE A 196 -16.23 -6.19 -3.03
C ILE A 196 -15.63 -5.63 -4.32
N HIS A 197 -15.07 -4.42 -4.24
CA HIS A 197 -14.57 -3.73 -5.41
C HIS A 197 -13.27 -4.31 -5.98
N SER A 198 -12.55 -5.11 -5.18
CA SER A 198 -11.32 -5.79 -5.58
C SER A 198 -11.57 -7.17 -6.21
N ALA A 199 -12.81 -7.66 -6.20
CA ALA A 199 -13.16 -8.97 -6.75
C ALA A 199 -13.02 -8.99 -8.29
N ASN A 200 -12.22 -9.93 -8.80
CA ASN A 200 -12.08 -10.13 -10.24
C ASN A 200 -13.28 -10.92 -10.79
N VAL A 201 -14.21 -10.20 -11.41
CA VAL A 201 -15.48 -10.74 -11.91
C VAL A 201 -15.32 -11.84 -12.94
N ASP A 202 -14.24 -11.84 -13.73
CA ASP A 202 -13.99 -12.88 -14.73
C ASP A 202 -13.55 -14.19 -14.06
N MET A 203 -12.66 -14.10 -13.08
CA MET A 203 -12.16 -15.27 -12.35
C MET A 203 -13.24 -15.97 -11.52
N ILE A 204 -14.22 -15.22 -11.00
CA ILE A 204 -15.29 -15.76 -10.14
C ILE A 204 -16.58 -16.09 -10.90
N GLY A 205 -16.55 -16.10 -12.25
CA GLY A 205 -17.70 -16.50 -13.07
C GLY A 205 -18.81 -15.45 -13.21
N LEU A 206 -18.54 -14.20 -12.83
CA LEU A 206 -19.45 -13.06 -12.96
C LEU A 206 -19.15 -12.17 -14.18
N GLY A 207 -18.28 -12.60 -15.09
CA GLY A 207 -17.86 -11.78 -16.24
C GLY A 207 -19.01 -11.29 -17.15
N LYS A 208 -20.13 -12.02 -17.17
CA LYS A 208 -21.37 -11.71 -17.91
C LYS A 208 -22.52 -11.19 -17.01
N TYR A 209 -22.24 -10.83 -15.76
CA TYR A 209 -23.26 -10.46 -14.78
C TYR A 209 -23.96 -9.13 -15.09
N GLY A 210 -23.30 -8.24 -15.84
CA GLY A 210 -23.84 -6.95 -16.28
C GLY A 210 -22.98 -6.31 -17.39
N ARG A 211 -23.37 -5.14 -17.88
CA ARG A 211 -22.59 -4.38 -18.88
C ARG A 211 -21.55 -3.50 -18.20
N ARG A 212 -20.29 -3.53 -18.67
CA ARG A 212 -19.16 -2.87 -18.02
C ARG A 212 -18.99 -1.39 -18.34
N ASP A 213 -19.13 -1.05 -19.62
CA ASP A 213 -18.97 0.30 -20.14
C ASP A 213 -20.14 1.20 -19.75
N ASN A 214 -20.01 2.53 -19.86
CA ASN A 214 -21.10 3.51 -19.85
C ASN A 214 -22.14 3.34 -18.72
N TYR A 215 -21.70 2.91 -17.53
CA TYR A 215 -22.62 2.59 -16.44
C TYR A 215 -23.37 3.83 -15.97
N CYS A 216 -22.65 4.89 -15.61
CA CYS A 216 -23.24 6.15 -15.17
C CYS A 216 -24.13 6.75 -16.25
N ARG A 217 -23.65 6.78 -17.51
CA ARG A 217 -24.46 7.25 -18.66
C ARG A 217 -25.80 6.52 -18.76
N ARG A 218 -25.78 5.19 -18.75
CA ARG A 218 -27.02 4.38 -18.86
C ARG A 218 -27.96 4.61 -17.69
N GLN A 219 -27.42 4.73 -16.48
CA GLN A 219 -28.23 4.99 -15.29
C GLN A 219 -28.86 6.40 -15.36
N ILE A 220 -28.13 7.43 -15.79
CA ILE A 220 -28.66 8.78 -15.98
C ILE A 220 -29.86 8.76 -16.92
N GLU A 221 -29.70 8.21 -18.13
CA GLU A 221 -30.79 8.18 -19.12
C GLU A 221 -32.01 7.39 -18.64
N ARG A 222 -31.76 6.29 -17.93
CA ARG A 222 -32.81 5.47 -17.35
C ARG A 222 -33.63 6.23 -16.30
N TRP A 223 -32.96 6.80 -15.30
CA TRP A 223 -33.62 7.50 -14.20
C TRP A 223 -34.23 8.83 -14.64
N ALA A 224 -33.67 9.47 -15.66
CA ALA A 224 -34.24 10.66 -16.30
C ALA A 224 -35.56 10.32 -17.00
N LYS A 225 -35.57 9.27 -17.83
CA LYS A 225 -36.80 8.79 -18.50
C LYS A 225 -37.88 8.42 -17.49
N GLN A 226 -37.49 7.79 -16.39
CA GLN A 226 -38.41 7.43 -15.31
C GLN A 226 -38.99 8.65 -14.59
N TYR A 227 -38.16 9.66 -14.30
CA TYR A 227 -38.63 10.89 -13.69
C TYR A 227 -39.65 11.58 -14.59
N THR A 228 -39.31 11.77 -15.87
CA THR A 228 -40.23 12.36 -16.87
C THR A 228 -41.54 11.58 -16.97
N ALA A 229 -41.49 10.25 -16.98
CA ALA A 229 -42.68 9.43 -17.01
C ALA A 229 -43.52 9.55 -15.73
N SER A 230 -42.91 9.85 -14.58
CA SER A 230 -43.57 10.01 -13.28
C SER A 230 -44.10 11.43 -13.06
N THR A 231 -43.71 12.40 -13.88
CA THR A 231 -44.12 13.82 -13.79
C THR A 231 -44.75 14.34 -15.09
N ALA A 232 -45.25 13.42 -15.93
CA ALA A 232 -45.96 13.77 -17.16
C ALA A 232 -47.31 14.46 -16.86
N GLU A 233 -47.96 14.99 -17.89
CA GLU A 233 -49.28 15.61 -17.76
C GLU A 233 -50.27 14.66 -17.07
N GLY A 234 -50.99 15.16 -16.05
CA GLY A 234 -51.87 14.37 -15.19
C GLY A 234 -51.20 13.63 -14.02
N LYS A 235 -49.91 13.89 -13.76
CA LYS A 235 -49.12 13.30 -12.65
C LYS A 235 -48.50 14.40 -11.75
N PRO A 236 -47.72 14.09 -10.69
CA PRO A 236 -47.03 15.11 -9.89
C PRO A 236 -46.29 16.15 -10.72
N ALA A 237 -46.35 17.41 -10.30
CA ALA A 237 -45.63 18.50 -10.95
C ALA A 237 -44.13 18.21 -11.01
N SER A 238 -43.53 18.43 -12.18
CA SER A 238 -42.08 18.32 -12.35
C SER A 238 -41.36 19.49 -11.69
N ASN A 239 -40.12 19.26 -11.25
CA ASN A 239 -39.25 20.27 -10.69
C ASN A 239 -38.22 20.70 -11.75
N PRO A 240 -38.21 21.97 -12.20
CA PRO A 240 -37.27 22.45 -13.22
C PRO A 240 -35.79 22.19 -12.88
N LYS A 241 -35.43 22.21 -11.59
CA LYS A 241 -34.06 21.92 -11.12
C LYS A 241 -33.64 20.47 -11.40
N MET A 242 -34.58 19.53 -11.47
CA MET A 242 -34.26 18.14 -11.82
C MET A 242 -33.73 18.03 -13.24
N PHE A 243 -34.31 18.77 -14.19
CA PHE A 243 -33.84 18.78 -15.58
C PHE A 243 -32.47 19.46 -15.70
N GLN A 244 -32.24 20.54 -14.94
CA GLN A 244 -30.90 21.15 -14.83
C GLN A 244 -29.87 20.15 -14.28
N LEU A 245 -30.22 19.38 -13.25
CA LEU A 245 -29.37 18.34 -12.67
C LEU A 245 -29.09 17.20 -13.68
N ILE A 246 -30.09 16.76 -14.44
CA ILE A 246 -29.94 15.77 -15.50
C ILE A 246 -28.95 16.26 -16.56
N ASP A 247 -29.10 17.50 -17.03
CA ASP A 247 -28.24 18.06 -18.06
C ASP A 247 -26.81 18.26 -17.55
N TRP A 248 -26.65 18.72 -16.30
CA TRP A 248 -25.35 18.80 -15.66
C TRP A 248 -24.67 17.42 -15.55
N LEU A 249 -25.41 16.38 -15.12
CA LEU A 249 -24.88 15.03 -15.04
C LEU A 249 -24.46 14.49 -16.41
N ARG A 250 -25.23 14.74 -17.48
CA ARG A 250 -24.85 14.35 -18.84
C ARG A 250 -23.55 14.99 -19.31
N GLN A 251 -23.30 16.23 -18.92
CA GLN A 251 -22.11 16.99 -19.31
C GLN A 251 -20.87 16.65 -18.47
N ASN A 252 -21.04 16.09 -17.28
CA ASN A 252 -19.97 15.86 -16.30
C ASN A 252 -19.67 14.37 -16.05
N ILE A 253 -20.09 13.48 -16.94
CA ILE A 253 -19.80 12.04 -16.81
C ILE A 253 -18.27 11.81 -16.77
N PRO A 254 -17.74 11.13 -15.74
CA PRO A 254 -16.31 10.85 -15.64
C PRO A 254 -15.79 10.07 -16.85
N PRO A 255 -14.63 10.47 -17.45
CA PRO A 255 -14.10 9.83 -18.64
C PRO A 255 -13.95 8.30 -18.54
N GLU A 256 -13.60 7.81 -17.34
CA GLU A 256 -13.42 6.40 -17.04
C GLU A 256 -14.71 5.56 -17.11
N ASP A 257 -15.90 6.17 -17.11
CA ASP A 257 -17.16 5.44 -17.27
C ASP A 257 -17.25 4.79 -18.65
N SER A 258 -16.72 5.43 -19.69
CA SER A 258 -16.82 4.98 -21.08
C SER A 258 -15.90 3.79 -21.41
N SER A 259 -14.75 3.67 -20.73
CA SER A 259 -13.72 2.68 -21.07
C SER A 259 -14.00 1.29 -20.47
N GLY A 260 -14.89 1.20 -19.48
CA GLY A 260 -15.13 -0.03 -18.73
C GLY A 260 -13.95 -0.49 -17.87
N VAL A 261 -12.84 0.26 -17.83
CA VAL A 261 -11.64 -0.05 -17.03
C VAL A 261 -11.93 0.04 -15.53
N ALA A 262 -12.82 0.95 -15.13
CA ALA A 262 -13.29 1.09 -13.75
C ALA A 262 -14.46 0.14 -13.41
N ALA A 263 -14.83 -0.77 -14.32
CA ALA A 263 -15.99 -1.62 -14.17
C ALA A 263 -15.70 -2.87 -13.35
N GLY A 264 -16.40 -3.01 -12.24
CA GLY A 264 -16.43 -4.22 -11.43
C GLY A 264 -17.79 -4.39 -10.79
N ILE A 265 -17.87 -5.21 -9.74
CA ILE A 265 -19.13 -5.40 -9.01
C ILE A 265 -19.55 -4.08 -8.37
N VAL A 266 -20.76 -3.64 -8.71
CA VAL A 266 -21.49 -2.58 -8.03
C VAL A 266 -22.60 -3.28 -7.23
N HIS A 267 -22.62 -3.12 -5.91
CA HIS A 267 -23.70 -3.60 -5.04
C HIS A 267 -25.02 -2.90 -5.37
N GLY A 268 -24.95 -1.59 -5.61
CA GLY A 268 -26.08 -0.75 -6.01
C GLY A 268 -26.87 -0.15 -4.85
N ASP A 269 -26.56 -0.59 -3.63
CA ASP A 269 -27.19 -0.17 -2.36
C ASP A 269 -26.30 -0.54 -1.15
N PHE A 270 -25.02 -0.22 -1.24
CA PHE A 270 -24.10 -0.47 -0.14
C PHE A 270 -24.24 0.61 0.93
N ARG A 271 -24.71 0.22 2.12
CA ARG A 271 -24.92 1.09 3.29
C ARG A 271 -24.76 0.31 4.59
N ILE A 272 -24.44 1.01 5.67
CA ILE A 272 -24.04 0.40 6.96
C ILE A 272 -25.10 -0.53 7.56
N ASP A 273 -26.39 -0.26 7.33
CA ASP A 273 -27.50 -1.08 7.81
C ASP A 273 -27.80 -2.31 6.93
N ASN A 274 -27.13 -2.44 5.79
CA ASN A 274 -27.07 -3.67 5.00
C ASN A 274 -25.87 -4.56 5.38
N LEU A 275 -25.13 -4.20 6.43
CA LEU A 275 -23.98 -4.97 6.93
C LEU A 275 -24.33 -5.67 8.24
N VAL A 276 -23.99 -6.95 8.31
CA VAL A 276 -24.02 -7.73 9.54
C VAL A 276 -22.63 -7.67 10.17
N PHE A 277 -22.53 -7.11 11.36
CA PHE A 277 -21.30 -7.08 12.16
C PHE A 277 -21.25 -8.27 13.11
N HIS A 278 -20.05 -8.72 13.45
CA HIS A 278 -19.85 -9.76 14.45
C HIS A 278 -20.54 -9.40 15.78
N PRO A 279 -21.10 -10.38 16.53
CA PRO A 279 -21.84 -10.11 17.78
C PRO A 279 -21.05 -9.29 18.80
N ILE A 280 -19.72 -9.47 18.85
CA ILE A 280 -18.85 -8.87 19.86
C ILE A 280 -17.82 -7.92 19.22
N GLU A 281 -17.32 -8.25 18.03
CA GLU A 281 -16.20 -7.56 17.37
C GLU A 281 -16.71 -6.56 16.33
N ASP A 282 -15.93 -5.50 16.07
CA ASP A 282 -16.28 -4.45 15.09
C ASP A 282 -15.80 -4.80 13.67
N ARG A 283 -16.06 -6.04 13.23
CA ARG A 283 -15.80 -6.52 11.87
C ARG A 283 -17.09 -6.95 11.19
N VAL A 284 -17.16 -6.79 9.87
CA VAL A 284 -18.29 -7.24 9.06
C VAL A 284 -18.18 -8.73 8.80
N ILE A 285 -19.29 -9.45 8.94
CA ILE A 285 -19.42 -10.89 8.68
C ILE A 285 -20.42 -11.21 7.57
N GLY A 286 -21.19 -10.22 7.10
CA GLY A 286 -22.10 -10.40 5.98
C GLY A 286 -22.50 -9.08 5.33
N ILE A 287 -22.61 -9.09 4.00
CA ILE A 287 -23.22 -8.05 3.19
C ILE A 287 -24.57 -8.58 2.68
N LEU A 288 -25.63 -7.81 2.92
CA LEU A 288 -27.00 -8.16 2.57
C LEU A 288 -27.50 -7.32 1.40
N ASP A 289 -28.62 -7.76 0.81
CA ASP A 289 -29.39 -7.04 -0.21
C ASP A 289 -28.73 -6.84 -1.58
N TRP A 290 -28.36 -7.96 -2.21
CA TRP A 290 -27.67 -8.00 -3.50
C TRP A 290 -28.58 -7.78 -4.73
N GLU A 291 -29.84 -7.38 -4.53
CA GLU A 291 -30.87 -7.38 -5.59
C GLU A 291 -30.56 -6.40 -6.75
N LEU A 292 -29.84 -5.32 -6.45
CA LEU A 292 -29.50 -4.26 -7.41
C LEU A 292 -28.14 -4.45 -8.04
N SER A 293 -27.44 -5.50 -7.62
CA SER A 293 -26.04 -5.67 -7.96
C SER A 293 -25.86 -5.96 -9.44
N THR A 294 -24.80 -5.39 -10.00
CA THR A 294 -24.49 -5.46 -11.42
C THR A 294 -23.01 -5.19 -11.65
N LEU A 295 -22.59 -5.18 -12.92
CA LEU A 295 -21.27 -4.66 -13.30
C LEU A 295 -21.39 -3.19 -13.70
N GLY A 296 -20.43 -2.37 -13.24
CA GLY A 296 -20.44 -0.94 -13.55
C GLY A 296 -19.42 -0.13 -12.76
N ASN A 297 -19.61 1.18 -12.72
CA ASN A 297 -18.69 2.10 -12.05
C ASN A 297 -18.86 2.06 -10.53
N GLN A 298 -17.89 1.44 -9.87
CA GLN A 298 -17.88 1.15 -8.43
C GLN A 298 -17.83 2.41 -7.54
N MET A 299 -17.40 3.56 -8.05
CA MET A 299 -17.41 4.80 -7.26
C MET A 299 -18.84 5.28 -6.95
N SER A 300 -19.84 4.79 -7.70
CA SER A 300 -21.25 5.04 -7.39
C SER A 300 -21.69 4.44 -6.05
N ASP A 301 -21.19 3.26 -5.66
CA ASP A 301 -21.47 2.67 -4.34
C ASP A 301 -20.81 3.45 -3.22
N VAL A 302 -19.60 3.97 -3.47
CA VAL A 302 -18.85 4.77 -2.48
C VAL A 302 -19.61 6.06 -2.18
N ALA A 303 -20.07 6.77 -3.22
CA ALA A 303 -20.88 7.97 -3.04
C ALA A 303 -22.23 7.67 -2.39
N TYR A 304 -22.86 6.54 -2.73
CA TYR A 304 -24.11 6.12 -2.09
C TYR A 304 -23.92 5.83 -0.60
N CYS A 305 -22.84 5.13 -0.23
CA CYS A 305 -22.47 4.87 1.17
C CYS A 305 -22.16 6.15 1.95
N CYS A 306 -21.67 7.20 1.27
CA CYS A 306 -21.37 8.50 1.85
C CYS A 306 -22.57 9.46 1.93
N LEU A 307 -23.76 9.10 1.44
CA LEU A 307 -24.93 10.00 1.49
C LEU A 307 -25.23 10.59 2.87
N PRO A 308 -25.08 9.87 4.01
CA PRO A 308 -25.30 10.45 5.34
C PRO A 308 -24.45 11.69 5.66
N TYR A 309 -23.31 11.90 4.98
CA TYR A 309 -22.52 13.13 5.12
C TYR A 309 -23.22 14.34 4.51
N THR A 310 -23.98 14.16 3.43
CA THR A 310 -24.70 15.24 2.72
C THR A 310 -26.15 15.37 3.15
N VAL A 311 -26.86 14.25 3.34
CA VAL A 311 -28.29 14.22 3.69
C VAL A 311 -28.61 13.02 4.60
N VAL A 312 -29.41 13.23 5.64
CA VAL A 312 -29.92 12.15 6.51
C VAL A 312 -31.43 12.24 6.63
N ILE A 313 -32.08 11.14 6.99
CA ILE A 313 -33.51 11.16 7.30
C ILE A 313 -33.68 11.50 8.77
N GLY A 314 -34.35 12.63 9.01
CA GLY A 314 -34.60 13.19 10.33
C GLY A 314 -35.62 12.42 11.15
N GLN A 315 -35.62 12.66 12.46
CA GLN A 315 -36.56 12.05 13.41
C GLN A 315 -38.03 12.41 13.12
N ASN A 316 -38.27 13.56 12.49
CA ASN A 316 -39.60 14.04 12.09
C ASN A 316 -40.06 13.57 10.70
N LYS A 317 -39.38 12.57 10.12
CA LYS A 317 -39.68 12.03 8.77
C LYS A 317 -39.53 13.05 7.63
N HIS A 318 -38.76 14.11 7.83
CA HIS A 318 -38.25 15.02 6.79
C HIS A 318 -36.78 14.68 6.46
N LEU A 319 -36.27 15.12 5.30
CA LEU A 319 -34.83 15.06 5.05
C LEU A 319 -34.14 16.22 5.77
N ASP A 320 -33.23 15.88 6.68
CA ASP A 320 -32.37 16.83 7.36
C ASP A 320 -31.02 16.91 6.64
N ALA A 321 -30.31 18.01 6.83
CA ALA A 321 -28.96 18.15 6.34
C ALA A 321 -28.03 17.10 6.97
N GLY A 322 -27.09 16.57 6.19
CA GLY A 322 -26.20 15.49 6.61
C GLY A 322 -25.17 15.90 7.67
N PHE A 323 -24.27 14.98 8.00
CA PHE A 323 -23.25 15.17 9.03
C PHE A 323 -22.34 16.38 8.78
N GLU A 324 -22.09 16.76 7.53
CA GLU A 324 -21.25 17.91 7.20
C GLU A 324 -21.89 19.25 7.61
N VAL A 325 -23.22 19.31 7.68
CA VAL A 325 -23.96 20.53 8.05
C VAL A 325 -24.41 20.48 9.51
N THR A 326 -24.84 19.32 10.00
CA THR A 326 -25.39 19.17 11.36
C THR A 326 -24.33 18.83 12.41
N GLY A 327 -23.10 18.56 11.99
CA GLY A 327 -22.00 18.12 12.84
C GLY A 327 -21.82 16.60 12.82
N ILE A 328 -20.58 16.15 12.62
CA ILE A 328 -20.22 14.74 12.60
C ILE A 328 -20.25 14.18 14.04
N PRO A 329 -21.05 13.14 14.34
CA PRO A 329 -21.05 12.54 15.66
C PRO A 329 -19.65 12.06 16.09
N GLU A 330 -19.30 12.27 17.36
CA GLU A 330 -17.99 11.90 17.87
C GLU A 330 -17.66 10.42 17.61
N GLY A 331 -16.48 10.18 17.02
CA GLY A 331 -16.01 8.84 16.64
C GLY A 331 -16.35 8.42 15.21
N ILE A 332 -17.29 9.08 14.52
CA ILE A 332 -17.51 8.86 13.08
C ILE A 332 -16.43 9.64 12.31
N PRO A 333 -15.74 9.03 11.32
CA PRO A 333 -14.77 9.75 10.50
C PRO A 333 -15.46 10.83 9.67
N SER A 334 -14.71 11.86 9.26
CA SER A 334 -15.19 12.76 8.20
C SER A 334 -15.35 12.03 6.87
N GLN A 335 -16.12 12.60 5.94
CA GLN A 335 -16.27 12.04 4.58
C GLN A 335 -14.90 11.83 3.92
N ALA A 336 -13.99 12.78 4.08
CA ALA A 336 -12.64 12.67 3.53
C ALA A 336 -11.84 11.53 4.18
N GLU A 337 -11.93 11.34 5.50
CA GLU A 337 -11.26 10.23 6.20
C GLU A 337 -11.85 8.86 5.82
N PHE A 338 -13.18 8.76 5.65
CA PHE A 338 -13.82 7.54 5.17
C PHE A 338 -13.38 7.19 3.75
N LEU A 339 -13.33 8.19 2.85
CA LEU A 339 -12.83 8.01 1.50
C LEU A 339 -11.36 7.64 1.45
N ASP A 340 -10.55 8.18 2.37
CA ASP A 340 -9.13 7.86 2.48
C ASP A 340 -8.93 6.40 2.89
N ASP A 341 -9.68 5.94 3.90
CA ASP A 341 -9.71 4.52 4.30
C ASP A 341 -10.14 3.62 3.12
N TYR A 342 -11.18 3.99 2.38
CA TYR A 342 -11.64 3.25 1.20
C TYR A 342 -10.63 3.25 0.05
N CYS A 343 -10.09 4.41 -0.35
CA CYS A 343 -9.12 4.53 -1.45
C CYS A 343 -7.83 3.78 -1.11
N SER A 344 -7.39 3.88 0.14
CA SER A 344 -6.24 3.15 0.66
C SER A 344 -6.42 1.64 0.58
N ALA A 345 -7.62 1.13 0.93
CA ALA A 345 -7.93 -0.29 0.92
C ALA A 345 -8.18 -0.84 -0.49
N SER A 346 -8.84 -0.07 -1.37
CA SER A 346 -9.20 -0.51 -2.73
C SER A 346 -8.11 -0.24 -3.78
N GLY A 347 -7.09 0.55 -3.44
CA GLY A 347 -6.06 1.00 -4.39
C GLY A 347 -6.58 1.99 -5.44
N LYS A 348 -7.77 2.57 -5.25
CA LYS A 348 -8.36 3.54 -6.18
C LYS A 348 -7.78 4.94 -5.98
N PRO A 349 -7.65 5.74 -7.06
CA PRO A 349 -7.17 7.11 -6.96
C PRO A 349 -8.13 8.00 -6.16
N TRP A 350 -7.57 9.02 -5.53
CA TRP A 350 -8.33 10.02 -4.77
C TRP A 350 -9.33 10.76 -5.68
N PRO A 351 -10.65 10.75 -5.39
CA PRO A 351 -11.66 11.18 -6.35
C PRO A 351 -11.97 12.68 -6.34
N ALA A 352 -11.12 13.55 -5.78
CA ALA A 352 -11.42 14.97 -5.58
C ALA A 352 -12.00 15.70 -6.81
N LYS A 353 -11.47 15.41 -8.01
CA LYS A 353 -11.90 16.06 -9.27
C LYS A 353 -13.29 15.63 -9.75
N VAL A 354 -13.72 14.43 -9.40
CA VAL A 354 -14.95 13.80 -9.91
C VAL A 354 -16.00 13.54 -8.82
N TRP A 355 -15.68 13.83 -7.55
CA TRP A 355 -16.54 13.49 -6.41
C TRP A 355 -17.92 14.15 -6.47
N LYS A 356 -18.00 15.42 -6.91
CA LYS A 356 -19.28 16.12 -7.10
C LYS A 356 -20.22 15.36 -7.99
N PHE A 357 -19.70 14.77 -9.08
CA PHE A 357 -20.49 13.99 -10.00
C PHE A 357 -21.13 12.79 -9.29
N TYR A 358 -20.35 12.01 -8.54
CA TYR A 358 -20.85 10.78 -7.93
C TYR A 358 -21.89 11.03 -6.83
N VAL A 359 -21.70 12.06 -6.00
CA VAL A 359 -22.68 12.45 -4.97
C VAL A 359 -23.96 12.99 -5.62
N ALA A 360 -23.84 13.89 -6.60
CA ALA A 360 -24.99 14.41 -7.33
C ALA A 360 -25.75 13.29 -8.07
N PHE A 361 -25.03 12.32 -8.64
CA PHE A 361 -25.61 11.15 -9.28
C PHE A 361 -26.38 10.25 -8.30
N ALA A 362 -25.87 10.06 -7.07
CA ALA A 362 -26.57 9.32 -6.01
C ALA A 362 -27.85 10.03 -5.56
N LEU A 363 -27.80 11.35 -5.33
CA LEU A 363 -28.96 12.17 -4.96
C LEU A 363 -30.02 12.22 -6.07
N PHE A 364 -29.58 12.39 -7.33
CA PHE A 364 -30.43 12.31 -8.52
C PHE A 364 -31.17 10.98 -8.61
N ARG A 365 -30.45 9.87 -8.43
CA ARG A 365 -31.04 8.52 -8.41
C ARG A 365 -32.10 8.44 -7.28
N GLY A 366 -31.78 8.88 -6.07
CA GLY A 366 -32.72 8.92 -4.95
C GLY A 366 -33.99 9.72 -5.26
N ALA A 367 -33.84 10.92 -5.80
CA ALA A 367 -34.96 11.80 -6.17
C ALA A 367 -35.88 11.16 -7.22
N SER A 368 -35.31 10.60 -8.30
CA SER A 368 -36.08 9.90 -9.33
C SER A 368 -36.90 8.74 -8.77
N ILE A 369 -36.37 8.03 -7.77
CA ILE A 369 -37.09 6.92 -7.15
C ILE A 369 -38.21 7.45 -6.26
N TYR A 370 -37.95 8.44 -5.40
CA TYR A 370 -38.96 9.05 -4.53
C TYR A 370 -40.13 9.63 -5.32
N THR A 371 -39.87 10.32 -6.45
CA THR A 371 -40.93 10.79 -7.35
C THR A 371 -41.75 9.65 -7.91
N GLY A 372 -41.11 8.56 -8.34
CA GLY A 372 -41.80 7.38 -8.85
C GLY A 372 -42.71 6.71 -7.81
N VAL A 373 -42.27 6.63 -6.55
CA VAL A 373 -43.07 6.08 -5.45
C VAL A 373 -44.24 6.99 -5.11
N TYR A 374 -44.01 8.31 -5.05
CA TYR A 374 -45.07 9.29 -4.81
C TYR A 374 -46.16 9.25 -5.89
N ASN A 375 -45.76 9.15 -7.18
CA ASN A 375 -46.71 8.99 -8.27
C ASN A 375 -47.56 7.71 -8.12
N ARG A 376 -46.97 6.59 -7.69
CA ARG A 376 -47.73 5.36 -7.43
C ARG A 376 -48.66 5.45 -6.22
N TRP A 377 -48.31 6.26 -5.22
CA TRP A 377 -49.19 6.53 -4.08
C TRP A 377 -50.44 7.30 -4.51
N LEU A 378 -50.29 8.31 -5.37
CA LEU A 378 -51.44 9.00 -5.97
C LEU A 378 -52.33 8.07 -6.78
N LEU A 379 -51.77 7.02 -7.37
CA LEU A 379 -52.49 5.97 -8.09
C LEU A 379 -53.04 4.85 -7.19
N GLY A 380 -52.88 4.94 -5.86
CA GLY A 380 -53.36 3.94 -4.90
C GLY A 380 -52.55 2.63 -4.84
N ASN A 381 -51.42 2.55 -5.54
CA ASN A 381 -50.65 1.31 -5.75
C ASN A 381 -49.25 1.34 -5.11
N ALA A 382 -49.04 2.18 -4.09
CA ALA A 382 -47.77 2.22 -3.36
C ALA A 382 -47.74 1.19 -2.23
N SER A 383 -46.72 0.33 -2.24
CA SER A 383 -46.51 -0.70 -1.22
C SER A 383 -46.19 -0.13 0.18
N GLY A 384 -45.92 1.18 0.30
CA GLY A 384 -45.53 1.87 1.55
C GLY A 384 -46.64 2.46 2.38
N GLY A 385 -47.89 2.29 1.94
CA GLY A 385 -49.05 2.91 2.58
C GLY A 385 -48.95 4.44 2.63
N GLU A 386 -49.50 5.03 3.70
CA GLU A 386 -49.70 6.47 3.88
C GLU A 386 -48.41 7.30 3.85
N ARG A 387 -47.25 6.69 4.11
CA ARG A 387 -45.94 7.37 4.19
C ARG A 387 -45.39 7.76 2.82
N ALA A 388 -45.81 7.05 1.76
CA ALA A 388 -45.45 7.38 0.39
C ALA A 388 -45.97 8.77 -0.04
N ARG A 389 -46.92 9.35 0.70
CA ARG A 389 -47.41 10.73 0.53
C ARG A 389 -46.32 11.80 0.67
N TYR A 390 -45.34 11.59 1.55
CA TYR A 390 -44.30 12.59 1.84
C TYR A 390 -43.11 12.51 0.87
N LEU A 391 -43.01 11.44 0.07
CA LEU A 391 -41.88 11.22 -0.82
C LEU A 391 -41.79 12.22 -1.97
N GLY A 392 -42.90 12.86 -2.36
CA GLY A 392 -42.87 13.96 -3.32
C GLY A 392 -42.03 15.14 -2.80
N ASN A 393 -42.17 15.48 -1.52
CA ASN A 393 -41.40 16.55 -0.88
C ASN A 393 -39.93 16.14 -0.73
N HIS A 394 -39.66 14.91 -0.29
CA HIS A 394 -38.28 14.41 -0.18
C HIS A 394 -37.55 14.38 -1.51
N ALA A 395 -38.24 14.05 -2.61
CA ALA A 395 -37.64 14.11 -3.94
C ALA A 395 -37.16 15.54 -4.27
N ASN A 396 -37.97 16.55 -3.97
CA ASN A 396 -37.62 17.95 -4.17
C ASN A 396 -36.49 18.42 -3.27
N GLU A 397 -36.46 17.97 -2.02
CA GLU A 397 -35.36 18.23 -1.09
C GLU A 397 -34.04 17.61 -1.59
N LEU A 398 -34.04 16.36 -2.06
CA LEU A 398 -32.85 15.74 -2.67
C LEU A 398 -32.36 16.48 -3.91
N ILE A 399 -33.27 16.98 -4.75
CA ILE A 399 -32.93 17.81 -5.91
C ILE A 399 -32.24 19.10 -5.45
N ASN A 400 -32.77 19.77 -4.41
CA ASN A 400 -32.15 20.98 -3.87
C ASN A 400 -30.76 20.67 -3.30
N PHE A 401 -30.60 19.63 -2.47
CA PHE A 401 -29.29 19.22 -1.95
C PHE A 401 -28.30 18.92 -3.07
N ALA A 402 -28.71 18.27 -4.15
CA ALA A 402 -27.85 18.00 -5.29
C ALA A 402 -27.38 19.29 -5.97
N MET A 403 -28.30 20.22 -6.21
CA MET A 403 -27.99 21.53 -6.82
C MET A 403 -27.08 22.36 -5.94
N ASP A 404 -27.31 22.36 -4.62
CA ASP A 404 -26.47 23.08 -3.66
C ASP A 404 -25.07 22.45 -3.59
N PHE A 405 -24.97 21.11 -3.61
CA PHE A 405 -23.69 20.39 -3.57
C PHE A 405 -22.83 20.64 -4.81
N ILE A 406 -23.41 20.64 -6.02
CA ILE A 406 -22.66 20.94 -7.25
C ILE A 406 -22.18 22.39 -7.29
N ALA A 407 -22.91 23.33 -6.66
CA ALA A 407 -22.58 24.75 -6.62
C ALA A 407 -21.42 25.10 -5.66
N GLN A 408 -21.10 24.22 -4.70
CA GLN A 408 -19.98 24.44 -3.78
C GLN A 408 -18.66 24.55 -4.55
N LYS A 409 -17.74 25.43 -4.15
CA LYS A 409 -16.43 25.56 -4.82
C LYS A 409 -15.59 24.30 -4.65
N SER A 410 -15.48 23.80 -3.42
CA SER A 410 -14.75 22.58 -3.06
C SER A 410 -15.61 21.73 -2.11
N VAL A 411 -15.62 20.41 -2.34
CA VAL A 411 -16.37 19.41 -1.54
C VAL A 411 -15.46 18.33 -0.94
N LEU A 412 -14.19 18.28 -1.38
CA LEU A 412 -13.14 17.42 -0.87
C LEU A 412 -11.81 18.16 -0.95
N PRO A 413 -10.86 17.90 -0.04
CA PRO A 413 -9.51 18.41 -0.17
C PRO A 413 -8.83 17.87 -1.43
N GLU A 414 -7.88 18.63 -1.98
CA GLU A 414 -7.13 18.25 -3.17
C GLU A 414 -6.33 16.95 -2.98
N TYR A 415 -5.88 16.70 -1.74
CA TYR A 415 -5.15 15.51 -1.33
C TYR A 415 -5.87 14.79 -0.18
N PRO A 416 -5.70 13.46 -0.02
CA PRO A 416 -6.29 12.70 1.08
C PRO A 416 -5.86 13.23 2.47
N PRO A 417 -6.72 13.16 3.50
CA PRO A 417 -6.36 13.52 4.87
C PRO A 417 -5.14 12.82 5.44
N SER A 418 -4.83 11.58 5.05
CA SER A 418 -3.58 10.88 5.41
C SER A 418 -2.32 11.63 4.95
N VAL A 419 -2.40 12.36 3.84
CA VAL A 419 -1.32 13.20 3.31
C VAL A 419 -1.28 14.54 4.06
N ALA A 420 -2.43 15.20 4.28
CA ALA A 420 -2.49 16.48 5.00
C ALA A 420 -2.23 16.34 6.52
N GLN A 421 -2.56 15.20 7.13
CA GLN A 421 -2.21 14.88 8.52
C GLN A 421 -0.77 14.39 8.66
N ALA A 422 -0.11 13.93 7.59
CA ALA A 422 1.33 13.72 7.59
C ALA A 422 2.09 15.07 7.68
N ASP A 423 1.50 16.15 7.16
CA ASP A 423 2.01 17.52 7.34
C ASP A 423 1.65 18.11 8.73
N ALA A 424 0.45 17.85 9.27
CA ALA A 424 0.02 18.41 10.56
C ALA A 424 0.49 17.62 11.80
N LYS A 425 0.75 16.31 11.72
CA LYS A 425 1.31 15.49 12.82
C LYS A 425 2.85 15.53 12.89
N GLN A 426 3.47 16.48 12.17
CA GLN A 426 4.88 16.86 12.38
C GLN A 426 5.11 17.61 13.72
N PHE A 427 4.05 17.95 14.47
CA PHE A 427 4.16 18.57 15.80
C PHE A 427 3.20 17.90 16.80
N GLY A 428 3.66 16.85 17.50
CA GLY A 428 3.02 16.39 18.75
C GLY A 428 2.92 14.88 18.95
N ASN A 429 3.79 14.33 19.79
CA ASN A 429 3.63 13.07 20.55
C ASN A 429 3.55 11.72 19.79
N GLY A 430 4.71 11.23 19.35
CA GLY A 430 5.45 10.15 20.02
C GLY A 430 4.88 8.73 20.22
N ASN A 431 3.57 8.45 20.13
CA ASN A 431 3.04 7.15 20.61
C ASN A 431 1.93 6.49 19.77
N LYS A 432 1.72 6.85 18.49
CA LYS A 432 0.68 6.24 17.64
C LYS A 432 1.18 5.65 16.30
N ILE A 433 2.45 5.24 16.21
CA ILE A 433 3.02 4.58 15.01
C ILE A 433 2.77 3.05 15.01
N GLN A 434 2.12 2.49 16.05
CA GLN A 434 2.03 1.03 16.20
C GLN A 434 0.94 0.34 15.35
N ASN A 435 -0.08 1.04 14.82
CA ASN A 435 -1.32 0.36 14.34
C ASN A 435 -1.71 0.57 12.84
N ILE A 436 -0.78 0.96 11.95
CA ILE A 436 -1.05 1.15 10.50
C ILE A 436 -0.39 0.04 9.63
N LEU A 437 0.22 -0.97 10.24
CA LEU A 437 1.02 -1.98 9.52
C LEU A 437 0.26 -3.26 9.07
N ASP A 438 -1.07 -3.35 9.21
CA ASP A 438 -1.71 -4.67 9.33
C ASP A 438 -2.57 -5.19 8.16
N GLU A 439 -2.59 -4.59 6.96
CA GLU A 439 -3.36 -5.20 5.83
C GLU A 439 -2.70 -5.20 4.44
N ARG A 440 -1.60 -4.48 4.23
CA ARG A 440 -0.67 -4.76 3.13
C ARG A 440 0.55 -5.33 3.83
N GLY A 441 0.83 -6.62 3.69
CA GLY A 441 1.85 -7.31 4.48
C GLY A 441 3.11 -6.45 4.67
N ARG A 442 3.72 -6.49 5.86
CA ARG A 442 4.80 -5.60 6.32
C ARG A 442 5.90 -5.24 5.31
N PHE A 443 6.17 -6.13 4.35
CA PHE A 443 7.20 -5.97 3.30
C PHE A 443 6.62 -5.74 1.90
N VAL A 444 5.39 -5.23 1.77
CA VAL A 444 4.81 -4.86 0.48
C VAL A 444 5.28 -3.44 0.12
N PRO A 445 6.01 -3.24 -1.00
CA PRO A 445 6.47 -1.91 -1.39
C PRO A 445 5.29 -1.00 -1.75
N SER A 446 5.42 0.29 -1.43
CA SER A 446 4.44 1.31 -1.82
C SER A 446 4.42 1.49 -3.35
N GLN A 447 3.32 2.04 -3.89
CA GLN A 447 3.21 2.33 -5.32
C GLN A 447 4.34 3.25 -5.81
N ARG A 448 4.72 4.24 -5.00
CA ARG A 448 5.86 5.12 -5.22
C ARG A 448 7.17 4.34 -5.39
N VAL A 449 7.42 3.36 -4.51
CA VAL A 449 8.60 2.49 -4.61
C VAL A 449 8.52 1.64 -5.87
N LEU A 450 7.36 1.08 -6.22
CA LEU A 450 7.19 0.29 -7.44
C LEU A 450 7.50 1.11 -8.71
N GLU A 451 7.09 2.37 -8.77
CA GLU A 451 7.41 3.26 -9.89
C GLU A 451 8.92 3.53 -10.01
N LEU A 452 9.58 3.84 -8.89
CA LEU A 452 11.03 4.02 -8.87
C LEU A 452 11.77 2.72 -9.22
N ARG A 453 11.30 1.58 -8.74
CA ARG A 453 11.84 0.25 -9.10
C ARG A 453 11.76 0.01 -10.60
N ASN A 454 10.61 0.28 -11.21
CA ASN A 454 10.41 0.06 -12.65
C ASN A 454 11.30 0.97 -13.49
N LYS A 455 11.43 2.25 -13.12
CA LYS A 455 12.37 3.17 -13.77
C LYS A 455 13.81 2.68 -13.63
N LEU A 456 14.20 2.25 -12.43
CA LEU A 456 15.54 1.77 -12.16
C LEU A 456 15.86 0.48 -12.91
N ILE A 457 14.95 -0.50 -12.94
CA ILE A 457 15.10 -1.75 -13.73
C ILE A 457 15.31 -1.41 -15.20
N LYS A 458 14.47 -0.54 -15.76
CA LYS A 458 14.60 -0.09 -17.15
C LYS A 458 15.95 0.59 -17.40
N PHE A 459 16.40 1.47 -16.50
CA PHE A 459 17.70 2.12 -16.62
C PHE A 459 18.86 1.10 -16.58
N MET A 460 18.75 0.08 -15.73
CA MET A 460 19.75 -1.00 -15.66
C MET A 460 19.82 -1.78 -16.97
N GLU A 461 18.67 -2.12 -17.56
CA GLU A 461 18.55 -2.87 -18.81
C GLU A 461 19.02 -2.07 -20.03
N ASP A 462 18.59 -0.81 -20.13
CA ASP A 462 18.86 0.05 -21.28
C ASP A 462 20.29 0.61 -21.28
N TYR A 463 20.86 0.86 -20.10
CA TYR A 463 22.12 1.61 -19.98
C TYR A 463 23.21 0.95 -19.15
N ILE A 464 22.91 0.32 -18.02
CA ILE A 464 23.97 -0.23 -17.16
C ILE A 464 24.55 -1.52 -17.72
N TYR A 465 23.74 -2.58 -17.82
CA TYR A 465 24.24 -3.90 -18.27
C TYR A 465 24.91 -3.86 -19.65
N PRO A 466 24.40 -3.09 -20.65
CA PRO A 466 25.09 -2.97 -21.93
C PRO A 466 26.48 -2.32 -21.85
N ASN A 467 26.70 -1.41 -20.90
CA ASN A 467 27.97 -0.69 -20.75
C ASN A 467 28.96 -1.37 -19.78
N GLU A 468 28.58 -2.41 -19.03
CA GLU A 468 29.48 -3.09 -18.08
C GLU A 468 30.80 -3.53 -18.73
N LYS A 469 30.73 -4.09 -19.95
CA LYS A 469 31.93 -4.49 -20.70
C LYS A 469 32.82 -3.32 -21.07
N GLU A 470 32.25 -2.16 -21.33
CA GLU A 470 33.03 -0.97 -21.68
C GLU A 470 33.72 -0.38 -20.44
N PHE A 471 33.01 -0.36 -19.32
CA PHE A 471 33.59 0.02 -18.03
C PHE A 471 34.77 -0.89 -17.65
N GLU A 472 34.62 -2.21 -17.83
CA GLU A 472 35.69 -3.18 -17.57
C GLU A 472 36.90 -2.98 -18.49
N LYS A 473 36.71 -2.67 -19.77
CA LYS A 473 37.83 -2.37 -20.67
C LYS A 473 38.62 -1.15 -20.20
N LEU A 474 37.95 -0.07 -19.80
CA LEU A 474 38.66 1.10 -19.28
C LEU A 474 39.39 0.74 -17.97
N ALA A 475 38.75 -0.01 -17.08
CA ALA A 475 39.34 -0.47 -15.82
C ALA A 475 40.58 -1.36 -16.02
N GLN A 476 40.68 -2.07 -17.15
CA GLN A 476 41.85 -2.87 -17.51
C GLN A 476 42.91 -2.11 -18.34
N SER A 477 42.63 -0.87 -18.73
CA SER A 477 43.53 -0.06 -19.55
C SER A 477 44.55 0.74 -18.73
N ASP A 478 45.50 1.38 -19.41
CA ASP A 478 46.40 2.36 -18.78
C ASP A 478 45.67 3.62 -18.29
N ALA A 479 44.46 3.88 -18.80
CA ALA A 479 43.62 5.00 -18.41
C ALA A 479 42.68 4.68 -17.23
N ARG A 480 42.85 3.53 -16.56
CA ARG A 480 41.92 3.05 -15.51
C ARG A 480 41.73 3.98 -14.32
N TRP A 481 42.71 4.83 -14.01
CA TRP A 481 42.63 5.83 -12.93
C TRP A 481 42.05 7.19 -13.39
N THR A 482 41.48 7.25 -14.59
CA THR A 482 40.83 8.45 -15.12
C THR A 482 39.32 8.40 -14.94
N ILE A 483 38.66 9.55 -15.08
CA ILE A 483 37.19 9.64 -14.98
C ILE A 483 36.58 8.98 -16.22
N HIS A 484 35.70 8.01 -16.03
CA HIS A 484 35.03 7.34 -17.14
C HIS A 484 33.99 8.28 -17.79
N PRO A 485 34.16 8.70 -19.07
CA PRO A 485 33.26 9.69 -19.68
C PRO A 485 31.82 9.20 -19.79
N GLU A 486 31.65 7.91 -20.13
CA GLU A 486 30.33 7.29 -20.20
C GLU A 486 29.64 7.19 -18.83
N GLU A 487 30.38 6.97 -17.75
CA GLU A 487 29.80 6.97 -16.40
C GLU A 487 29.25 8.36 -16.03
N GLU A 488 29.95 9.44 -16.39
CA GLU A 488 29.47 10.81 -16.19
C GLU A 488 28.23 11.11 -17.03
N ARG A 489 28.21 10.68 -18.29
CA ARG A 489 27.04 10.79 -19.16
C ARG A 489 25.82 10.09 -18.54
N LEU A 490 26.01 8.90 -17.97
CA LEU A 490 24.95 8.15 -17.32
C LEU A 490 24.49 8.79 -16.00
N LYS A 491 25.37 9.42 -15.23
CA LYS A 491 24.98 10.20 -14.03
C LYS A 491 24.07 11.37 -14.38
N GLU A 492 24.39 12.10 -15.45
CA GLU A 492 23.55 13.20 -15.93
C GLU A 492 22.17 12.70 -16.35
N LEU A 493 22.11 11.55 -17.04
CA LEU A 493 20.86 10.93 -17.44
C LEU A 493 20.04 10.45 -16.23
N ALA A 494 20.66 9.75 -15.29
CA ALA A 494 20.03 9.30 -14.06
C ALA A 494 19.42 10.47 -13.27
N ARG A 495 20.14 11.61 -13.20
CA ARG A 495 19.63 12.84 -12.58
C ARG A 495 18.40 13.38 -13.30
N LYS A 496 18.40 13.44 -14.63
CA LYS A 496 17.24 13.88 -15.43
C LYS A 496 16.01 12.99 -15.23
N GLU A 497 16.20 11.70 -14.96
CA GLU A 497 15.10 10.76 -14.69
C GLU A 497 14.62 10.73 -13.23
N GLY A 498 15.27 11.49 -12.34
CA GLY A 498 14.96 11.53 -10.92
C GLY A 498 15.53 10.34 -10.12
N LEU A 499 16.52 9.62 -10.67
CA LEU A 499 17.21 8.49 -10.04
C LEU A 499 18.51 8.95 -9.35
N TRP A 500 18.44 9.97 -8.51
CA TRP A 500 19.62 10.60 -7.90
C TRP A 500 19.46 10.75 -6.38
N ASN A 501 20.53 10.49 -5.62
CA ASN A 501 20.53 10.60 -4.15
C ASN A 501 19.39 9.84 -3.46
N LEU A 502 19.00 8.69 -4.01
CA LEU A 502 17.83 7.91 -3.56
C LEU A 502 17.92 7.41 -2.11
N TRP A 503 19.12 7.48 -1.51
CA TRP A 503 19.44 6.98 -0.18
C TRP A 503 19.11 7.94 0.96
N ILE A 504 18.87 9.22 0.67
CA ILE A 504 18.70 10.25 1.72
C ILE A 504 17.32 10.10 2.37
N PRO A 505 17.24 9.85 3.68
CA PRO A 505 15.96 9.74 4.37
C PRO A 505 15.27 11.11 4.52
N PHE A 506 13.94 11.09 4.64
CA PHE A 506 13.12 12.31 4.68
C PHE A 506 13.54 13.30 5.78
N ASP A 507 13.85 12.81 6.99
CA ASP A 507 14.27 13.62 8.13
C ASP A 507 15.62 14.32 7.89
N SER A 508 16.56 13.59 7.29
CA SER A 508 17.90 14.08 6.97
C SER A 508 17.85 15.11 5.83
N ALA A 509 17.00 14.87 4.82
CA ALA A 509 16.71 15.83 3.76
C ALA A 509 16.09 17.13 4.31
N ALA A 510 15.13 17.05 5.22
CA ALA A 510 14.48 18.22 5.82
C ALA A 510 15.47 19.04 6.66
N ARG A 511 16.30 18.38 7.48
CA ARG A 511 17.35 19.03 8.26
C ARG A 511 18.36 19.74 7.36
N ALA A 512 18.81 19.07 6.30
CA ALA A 512 19.79 19.63 5.37
C ALA A 512 19.25 20.88 4.67
N ARG A 513 17.98 20.83 4.21
CA ARG A 513 17.33 22.01 3.61
C ARG A 513 17.29 23.19 4.58
N LYS A 514 16.93 22.96 5.84
CA LYS A 514 16.91 24.01 6.87
C LYS A 514 18.30 24.60 7.12
N LEU A 515 19.33 23.76 7.22
CA LEU A 515 20.70 24.19 7.51
C LEU A 515 21.35 24.94 6.33
N ILE A 516 21.04 24.53 5.10
CA ILE A 516 21.65 25.10 3.89
C ILE A 516 20.89 26.34 3.41
N PHE A 517 19.55 26.37 3.50
CA PHE A 517 18.73 27.44 2.91
C PHE A 517 17.98 28.35 3.92
N GLY A 518 17.98 28.04 5.22
CA GLY A 518 17.30 28.85 6.26
C GLY A 518 15.77 28.67 6.33
N GLU A 519 15.08 29.55 7.08
CA GLU A 519 13.61 29.56 7.28
C GLU A 519 12.87 30.57 6.35
N GLY A 520 13.29 30.69 5.09
CA GLY A 520 12.62 31.55 4.10
C GLY A 520 11.71 30.77 3.13
N PRO A 521 10.69 31.40 2.52
CA PRO A 521 10.01 30.80 1.37
C PRO A 521 11.03 30.56 0.26
N ASN A 522 11.06 29.33 -0.25
CA ASN A 522 11.98 28.85 -1.28
C ASN A 522 12.14 29.88 -2.41
N PRO A 523 13.27 30.60 -2.55
CA PRO A 523 13.36 31.68 -3.53
C PRO A 523 13.50 31.19 -4.98
N ILE A 524 13.58 29.89 -5.23
CA ILE A 524 13.92 29.35 -6.56
C ILE A 524 13.13 28.07 -6.83
N SER A 525 11.97 28.24 -7.47
CA SER A 525 11.25 27.21 -8.21
C SER A 525 11.94 26.93 -9.55
N ASP A 526 13.17 26.44 -9.50
CA ASP A 526 13.87 25.98 -10.70
C ASP A 526 14.24 24.50 -10.47
N GLY A 527 13.67 23.61 -11.27
CA GLY A 527 13.53 22.17 -11.02
C GLY A 527 14.82 21.36 -10.86
N GLY A 528 15.99 22.00 -10.83
CA GLY A 528 17.29 21.36 -10.65
C GLY A 528 17.71 21.11 -9.20
N ARG A 529 17.23 21.88 -8.21
CA ARG A 529 17.69 21.75 -6.80
C ARG A 529 16.83 20.84 -5.92
N ASP A 530 15.60 20.52 -6.32
CA ASP A 530 14.77 19.54 -5.58
C ASP A 530 15.33 18.11 -5.65
N LEU A 531 16.14 17.82 -6.68
CA LEU A 531 16.81 16.54 -6.86
C LEU A 531 18.03 16.34 -5.94
N LEU A 532 18.56 17.40 -5.31
CA LEU A 532 19.76 17.32 -4.46
C LEU A 532 19.53 16.49 -3.20
N PHE A 533 18.32 16.54 -2.63
CA PHE A 533 18.01 15.82 -1.38
C PHE A 533 17.30 14.48 -1.63
N GLY A 534 17.28 14.03 -2.89
CA GLY A 534 16.73 12.74 -3.29
C GLY A 534 15.23 12.59 -3.05
N ALA A 535 14.79 11.34 -3.08
CA ALA A 535 13.38 11.00 -2.96
C ALA A 535 12.85 10.99 -1.51
N GLY A 536 13.68 11.12 -0.47
CA GLY A 536 13.19 11.07 0.92
C GLY A 536 12.51 9.74 1.24
N LEU A 537 13.20 8.64 0.96
CA LEU A 537 12.71 7.27 1.18
C LEU A 537 13.03 6.80 2.60
N SER A 538 12.23 5.89 3.14
CA SER A 538 12.63 5.13 4.34
C SER A 538 13.76 4.15 4.02
N ASN A 539 14.44 3.60 5.03
CA ASN A 539 15.47 2.58 4.81
C ASN A 539 14.89 1.32 4.14
N LEU A 540 13.67 0.92 4.51
CA LEU A 540 12.95 -0.19 3.88
C LEU A 540 12.62 0.10 2.41
N GLU A 541 12.08 1.28 2.12
CA GLU A 541 11.76 1.70 0.76
C GLU A 541 13.01 1.77 -0.13
N TYR A 542 14.09 2.36 0.38
CA TYR A 542 15.37 2.43 -0.31
C TYR A 542 15.98 1.03 -0.53
N GLY A 543 15.76 0.09 0.40
CA GLY A 543 16.27 -1.28 0.28
C GLY A 543 15.85 -2.00 -0.99
N TYR A 544 14.61 -1.79 -1.45
CA TYR A 544 14.14 -2.35 -2.70
C TYR A 544 14.86 -1.78 -3.93
N LEU A 545 15.34 -0.54 -3.86
CA LEU A 545 16.12 0.09 -4.92
C LEU A 545 17.59 -0.34 -4.84
N CYS A 546 18.14 -0.47 -3.63
CA CYS A 546 19.48 -1.03 -3.42
C CYS A 546 19.64 -2.44 -3.96
N GLU A 547 18.62 -3.30 -3.81
CA GLU A 547 18.63 -4.64 -4.37
C GLU A 547 18.79 -4.62 -5.90
N ILE A 548 18.15 -3.67 -6.59
CA ILE A 548 18.31 -3.53 -8.06
C ILE A 548 19.70 -3.02 -8.40
N MET A 549 20.17 -1.95 -7.74
CA MET A 549 21.51 -1.38 -7.98
C MET A 549 22.63 -2.39 -7.68
N GLY A 550 22.44 -3.25 -6.68
CA GLY A 550 23.43 -4.25 -6.29
C GLY A 550 23.67 -5.36 -7.32
N ARG A 551 22.87 -5.43 -8.39
CA ARG A 551 23.04 -6.36 -9.49
C ARG A 551 24.24 -6.02 -10.39
N SER A 552 24.82 -4.83 -10.22
CA SER A 552 26.01 -4.36 -10.93
C SER A 552 26.97 -3.65 -9.96
N PHE A 553 28.27 -3.82 -10.18
CA PHE A 553 29.30 -3.09 -9.43
C PHE A 553 29.24 -1.58 -9.71
N TRP A 554 28.91 -1.19 -10.95
CA TRP A 554 28.96 0.19 -11.43
C TRP A 554 27.71 1.01 -11.08
N ALA A 555 26.55 0.36 -10.99
CA ALA A 555 25.26 1.04 -10.83
C ALA A 555 25.17 2.01 -9.64
N PRO A 556 25.58 1.67 -8.41
CA PRO A 556 25.42 2.58 -7.27
C PRO A 556 26.07 3.94 -7.49
N GLN A 557 27.21 4.01 -8.19
CA GLN A 557 27.92 5.25 -8.43
C GLN A 557 27.16 6.16 -9.41
N ILE A 558 26.52 5.58 -10.42
CA ILE A 558 25.72 6.30 -11.43
C ILE A 558 24.49 6.98 -10.83
N PHE A 559 23.93 6.43 -9.75
CA PHE A 559 22.79 7.02 -9.03
C PHE A 559 23.18 7.87 -7.81
N ASN A 560 24.49 8.17 -7.66
CA ASN A 560 25.09 8.80 -6.47
C ASN A 560 24.72 8.11 -5.14
N CYS A 561 24.66 6.78 -5.19
CA CYS A 561 24.25 5.88 -4.14
C CYS A 561 25.39 4.93 -3.71
N SER A 562 26.65 5.21 -4.08
CA SER A 562 27.81 4.37 -3.79
C SER A 562 28.41 4.63 -2.40
N ALA A 563 29.01 3.59 -1.80
CA ALA A 563 29.95 3.78 -0.70
C ALA A 563 31.32 4.22 -1.25
N PRO A 564 32.16 4.93 -0.46
CA PRO A 564 31.90 5.41 0.90
C PRO A 564 31.12 6.73 0.96
N ASP A 565 30.83 7.36 -0.18
CA ASP A 565 30.26 8.70 -0.26
C ASP A 565 28.91 8.85 0.45
N THR A 566 27.99 7.89 0.26
CA THR A 566 26.72 7.88 1.00
C THR A 566 26.91 7.95 2.52
N GLY A 567 27.85 7.18 3.07
CA GLY A 567 28.16 7.24 4.51
C GLY A 567 28.84 8.54 4.93
N ASN A 568 29.71 9.11 4.08
CA ASN A 568 30.36 10.39 4.35
C ASN A 568 29.37 11.56 4.30
N MET A 569 28.49 11.57 3.31
CA MET A 569 27.40 12.53 3.17
C MET A 569 26.45 12.44 4.37
N GLU A 570 26.11 11.24 4.86
CA GLU A 570 25.29 11.05 6.06
C GLU A 570 25.96 11.63 7.32
N VAL A 571 27.29 11.48 7.47
CA VAL A 571 28.06 12.09 8.56
C VAL A 571 27.98 13.60 8.50
N LEU A 572 28.23 14.20 7.33
CA LEU A 572 28.12 15.64 7.14
C LEU A 572 26.68 16.11 7.42
N LEU A 573 25.68 15.44 6.86
CA LEU A 573 24.26 15.72 7.05
C LEU A 573 23.82 15.70 8.51
N ARG A 574 24.45 14.91 9.38
CA ARG A 574 24.12 14.78 10.82
C ARG A 574 24.96 15.68 11.72
N TYR A 575 26.25 15.84 11.41
CA TYR A 575 27.23 16.38 12.35
C TYR A 575 28.00 17.58 11.81
N GLY A 576 27.87 17.90 10.52
CA GLY A 576 28.53 19.02 9.89
C GLY A 576 27.97 20.37 10.36
N ASN A 577 28.84 21.37 10.50
CA ASN A 577 28.47 22.77 10.60
C ASN A 577 28.19 23.38 9.21
N LYS A 578 27.64 24.59 9.16
CA LYS A 578 27.20 25.23 7.90
C LYS A 578 28.32 25.30 6.86
N GLU A 579 29.51 25.75 7.26
CA GLU A 579 30.67 25.89 6.38
C GLU A 579 31.11 24.52 5.82
N GLN A 580 31.11 23.48 6.65
CA GLN A 580 31.42 22.11 6.22
C GLN A 580 30.37 21.56 5.24
N LEU A 581 29.09 21.90 5.42
CA LEU A 581 28.04 21.48 4.49
C LEU A 581 28.20 22.16 3.12
N GLU A 582 28.45 23.47 3.13
CA GLU A 582 28.64 24.25 1.90
C GLU A 582 29.89 23.81 1.12
N GLU A 583 31.01 23.59 1.82
CA GLU A 583 32.29 23.24 1.21
C GLU A 583 32.32 21.78 0.71
N TRP A 584 31.73 20.83 1.47
CA TRP A 584 31.92 19.41 1.21
C TRP A 584 30.63 18.65 0.86
N LEU A 585 29.53 18.90 1.57
CA LEU A 585 28.29 18.14 1.35
C LEU A 585 27.64 18.50 0.01
N ILE A 586 27.51 19.78 -0.31
CA ILE A 586 26.83 20.21 -1.56
C ILE A 586 27.54 19.63 -2.79
N PRO A 587 28.87 19.75 -2.95
CA PRO A 587 29.55 19.15 -4.10
C PRO A 587 29.46 17.62 -4.17
N LEU A 588 29.36 16.92 -3.02
CA LEU A 588 29.11 15.47 -2.97
C LEU A 588 27.69 15.12 -3.41
N LEU A 589 26.67 15.88 -2.98
CA LEU A 589 25.28 15.71 -3.40
C LEU A 589 25.09 15.98 -4.90
N GLU A 590 25.89 16.90 -5.47
CA GLU A 590 25.94 17.18 -6.90
C GLU A 590 26.75 16.13 -7.69
N GLY A 591 27.50 15.25 -7.01
CA GLY A 591 28.39 14.28 -7.63
C GLY A 591 29.63 14.89 -8.30
N LYS A 592 29.99 16.14 -8.00
CA LYS A 592 31.15 16.84 -8.59
C LYS A 592 32.48 16.41 -7.97
N ILE A 593 32.45 16.04 -6.70
CA ILE A 593 33.60 15.49 -5.98
C ILE A 593 33.25 14.12 -5.42
N ARG A 594 34.29 13.41 -4.98
CA ARG A 594 34.20 12.16 -4.23
C ARG A 594 34.86 12.34 -2.87
N SER A 595 34.64 11.38 -2.01
CA SER A 595 35.14 11.35 -0.64
C SER A 595 35.64 9.97 -0.26
N ALA A 596 36.45 9.93 0.79
CA ALA A 596 36.93 8.67 1.35
C ALA A 596 36.88 8.68 2.87
N PHE A 597 36.87 7.50 3.49
CA PHE A 597 36.88 7.34 4.95
C PHE A 597 38.14 6.64 5.40
N ALA A 598 38.98 7.35 6.14
CA ALA A 598 40.30 6.89 6.55
C ALA A 598 40.28 6.54 8.04
N MET A 599 39.90 5.30 8.35
CA MET A 599 39.83 4.77 9.71
C MET A 599 40.86 3.69 9.96
N THR A 600 40.89 2.65 9.12
CA THR A 600 41.73 1.46 9.29
C THR A 600 43.21 1.81 9.19
N GLU A 601 44.01 1.23 10.06
CA GLU A 601 45.45 1.40 10.17
C GLU A 601 46.16 0.06 9.91
N PRO A 602 47.28 0.02 9.17
CA PRO A 602 47.97 -1.22 8.84
C PRO A 602 48.66 -1.87 10.04
N GLN A 603 49.15 -1.05 10.99
CA GLN A 603 49.99 -1.50 12.10
C GLN A 603 49.20 -1.98 13.34
N VAL A 604 47.87 -1.79 13.37
CA VAL A 604 47.01 -2.18 14.49
C VAL A 604 45.76 -2.94 14.04
N ALA A 605 45.26 -3.81 14.90
CA ALA A 605 43.99 -4.53 14.69
C ALA A 605 42.80 -3.56 14.79
N SER A 606 42.47 -2.94 13.65
CA SER A 606 41.47 -1.87 13.52
C SER A 606 40.02 -2.33 13.68
N SER A 607 39.78 -3.64 13.79
CA SER A 607 38.47 -4.20 14.15
C SER A 607 38.04 -3.77 15.56
N ASP A 608 38.99 -3.56 16.47
CA ASP A 608 38.77 -2.79 17.68
C ASP A 608 39.20 -1.33 17.43
N ALA A 609 38.21 -0.46 17.23
CA ALA A 609 38.42 0.96 16.95
C ALA A 609 39.18 1.70 18.07
N THR A 610 39.32 1.13 19.26
CA THR A 610 40.10 1.73 20.34
C THR A 610 41.61 1.63 20.12
N ASN A 611 42.04 0.72 19.25
CA ASN A 611 43.45 0.53 18.89
C ASN A 611 43.98 1.56 17.89
N ILE A 612 43.11 2.36 17.26
CA ILE A 612 43.50 3.43 16.34
C ILE A 612 44.53 4.36 17.02
N GLU A 613 45.66 4.63 16.36
CA GLU A 613 46.80 5.38 16.91
C GLU A 613 47.16 6.64 16.14
N CYS A 614 46.62 6.85 14.93
CA CYS A 614 46.80 8.08 14.17
C CYS A 614 46.53 9.31 15.05
N SER A 615 47.51 10.18 15.19
CA SER A 615 47.51 11.31 16.12
C SER A 615 46.89 12.55 15.47
N ILE A 616 45.97 13.20 16.16
CA ILE A 616 45.38 14.49 15.79
C ILE A 616 45.68 15.48 16.93
N LYS A 617 46.75 16.27 16.81
CA LYS A 617 47.19 17.18 17.88
C LYS A 617 46.73 18.61 17.60
N ARG A 618 46.00 19.21 18.55
CA ARG A 618 45.61 20.62 18.47
C ARG A 618 46.82 21.55 18.66
N GLN A 619 46.96 22.53 17.77
CA GLN A 619 47.96 23.61 17.85
C GLN A 619 47.26 24.95 17.54
N GLY A 620 46.85 25.66 18.60
CA GLY A 620 46.12 26.93 18.45
C GLY A 620 44.78 26.77 17.73
N ASP A 621 44.67 27.39 16.57
CA ASP A 621 43.50 27.36 15.67
C ASP A 621 43.61 26.30 14.57
N SER A 622 44.56 25.36 14.68
CA SER A 622 44.77 24.26 13.74
C SER A 622 44.94 22.90 14.43
N TYR A 623 44.89 21.83 13.64
CA TYR A 623 45.27 20.47 14.03
C TYR A 623 46.39 19.97 13.14
N ILE A 624 47.35 19.26 13.74
CA ILE A 624 48.40 18.52 13.04
C ILE A 624 48.09 17.03 13.12
N ILE A 625 48.02 16.38 11.95
CA ILE A 625 47.66 14.97 11.81
C ILE A 625 48.89 14.17 11.38
N ASN A 626 49.17 13.07 12.09
CA ASN A 626 50.27 12.16 11.80
C ASN A 626 49.83 10.69 11.93
N GLY A 627 50.10 9.87 10.91
CA GLY A 627 49.83 8.44 10.95
C GLY A 627 49.65 7.82 9.57
N ASN A 628 49.37 6.51 9.55
CA ASN A 628 49.14 5.75 8.32
C ASN A 628 47.72 5.19 8.31
N LYS A 629 47.06 5.24 7.15
CA LYS A 629 45.73 4.65 6.91
C LYS A 629 45.78 3.76 5.69
N TRP A 630 44.97 2.72 5.66
CA TRP A 630 44.86 1.82 4.51
C TRP A 630 43.42 1.34 4.34
N TRP A 631 43.12 0.73 3.19
CA TRP A 631 41.74 0.42 2.78
C TRP A 631 40.85 1.67 2.71
N THR A 632 41.43 2.79 2.33
CA THR A 632 40.71 4.05 2.15
C THR A 632 40.03 4.03 0.78
N SER A 633 38.85 3.43 0.70
CA SER A 633 38.11 3.26 -0.56
C SER A 633 37.71 4.59 -1.19
N GLY A 634 37.84 4.72 -2.51
CA GLY A 634 37.51 5.94 -3.25
C GLY A 634 38.63 6.98 -3.29
N ALA A 635 39.69 6.86 -2.47
CA ALA A 635 40.79 7.83 -2.45
C ALA A 635 41.70 7.79 -3.69
N MET A 636 41.60 6.73 -4.50
CA MET A 636 42.32 6.66 -5.78
C MET A 636 41.59 7.42 -6.90
N ASP A 637 40.30 7.73 -6.73
CA ASP A 637 39.53 8.44 -7.73
C ASP A 637 40.05 9.89 -7.84
N PRO A 638 40.36 10.40 -9.05
CA PRO A 638 40.88 11.76 -9.22
C PRO A 638 39.93 12.87 -8.76
N ARG A 639 38.63 12.55 -8.58
CA ARG A 639 37.62 13.46 -8.03
C ARG A 639 37.55 13.41 -6.51
N CYS A 640 38.23 12.48 -5.85
CA CYS A 640 38.29 12.46 -4.40
C CYS A 640 38.91 13.77 -3.92
N ARG A 641 38.16 14.50 -3.09
CA ARG A 641 38.63 15.78 -2.53
C ARG A 641 38.65 15.77 -1.02
N VAL A 642 37.74 15.06 -0.35
CA VAL A 642 37.64 15.09 1.11
C VAL A 642 37.79 13.71 1.73
N LEU A 643 38.67 13.64 2.73
CA LEU A 643 38.84 12.50 3.61
C LEU A 643 38.15 12.80 4.94
N ILE A 644 37.30 11.89 5.42
CA ILE A 644 36.92 11.86 6.82
C ILE A 644 37.93 10.96 7.55
N VAL A 645 38.82 11.56 8.33
CA VAL A 645 39.92 10.86 9.02
C VAL A 645 39.54 10.63 10.48
N MET A 646 39.70 9.41 10.97
CA MET A 646 39.56 9.08 12.39
C MET A 646 40.94 8.92 13.04
N GLY A 647 41.16 9.59 14.17
CA GLY A 647 42.41 9.54 14.93
C GLY A 647 42.21 9.93 16.40
N LYS A 648 43.23 9.74 17.22
CA LYS A 648 43.24 10.10 18.65
C LYS A 648 43.59 11.57 18.84
N THR A 649 42.72 12.31 19.52
CA THR A 649 42.96 13.69 19.96
C THR A 649 43.50 13.76 21.38
N ASP A 650 43.14 12.80 22.23
CA ASP A 650 43.61 12.71 23.62
C ASP A 650 43.86 11.25 24.00
N PHE A 651 45.14 10.90 24.20
CA PHE A 651 45.56 9.54 24.59
C PHE A 651 45.29 9.22 26.07
N SER A 652 44.98 10.22 26.88
CA SER A 652 44.74 10.11 28.33
C SER A 652 43.25 10.06 28.70
N ALA A 653 42.37 10.51 27.80
CA ALA A 653 40.92 10.45 28.00
C ALA A 653 40.41 9.01 28.19
N ALA A 654 39.18 8.87 28.70
CA ALA A 654 38.50 7.57 28.77
C ALA A 654 38.48 6.88 27.40
N LYS A 655 38.70 5.56 27.36
CA LYS A 655 38.96 4.77 26.14
C LYS A 655 38.04 5.05 24.93
N HIS A 656 36.76 5.34 25.16
CA HIS A 656 35.77 5.64 24.11
C HIS A 656 35.59 7.13 23.78
N LYS A 657 36.41 8.00 24.36
CA LYS A 657 36.45 9.46 24.16
C LYS A 657 37.82 9.94 23.64
N GLN A 658 38.73 9.03 23.31
CA GLN A 658 40.07 9.39 22.85
C GLN A 658 40.10 9.83 21.38
N GLN A 659 39.17 9.33 20.57
CA GLN A 659 39.14 9.50 19.13
C GLN A 659 38.17 10.60 18.68
N SER A 660 38.55 11.28 17.61
CA SER A 660 37.75 12.29 16.92
C SER A 660 37.70 11.99 15.41
N MET A 661 36.79 12.66 14.70
CA MET A 661 36.78 12.68 13.24
C MET A 661 37.06 14.10 12.72
N ILE A 662 37.86 14.20 11.68
CA ILE A 662 38.30 15.47 11.10
C ILE A 662 38.26 15.40 9.58
N LEU A 663 37.85 16.50 8.94
CA LEU A 663 37.84 16.65 7.48
C LEU A 663 39.22 17.08 6.98
N VAL A 664 39.74 16.39 5.97
CA VAL A 664 41.05 16.69 5.37
C VAL A 664 40.88 16.73 3.85
N ASP A 665 41.29 17.82 3.20
CA ASP A 665 41.39 17.83 1.74
C ASP A 665 42.53 16.88 1.34
N ILE A 666 42.28 15.96 0.41
CA ILE A 666 43.31 15.02 -0.03
C ILE A 666 44.53 15.73 -0.65
N LYS A 667 44.37 16.98 -1.08
CA LYS A 667 45.44 17.82 -1.64
C LYS A 667 46.21 18.61 -0.57
N THR A 668 45.84 18.53 0.71
CA THR A 668 46.59 19.20 1.78
C THR A 668 48.02 18.66 1.83
N SER A 669 49.00 19.56 1.99
CA SER A 669 50.41 19.18 2.10
C SER A 669 50.63 18.18 3.24
N GLY A 670 51.43 17.15 2.98
CA GLY A 670 51.68 16.03 3.89
C GLY A 670 50.73 14.83 3.73
N VAL A 671 49.68 14.93 2.89
CA VAL A 671 48.85 13.77 2.52
C VAL A 671 49.52 13.06 1.35
N HIS A 672 49.89 11.79 1.55
CA HIS A 672 50.59 11.00 0.53
C HIS A 672 49.87 9.68 0.27
N ILE A 673 49.23 9.55 -0.89
CA ILE A 673 48.74 8.26 -1.39
C ILE A 673 49.98 7.41 -1.77
N LYS A 674 50.21 6.31 -1.04
CA LYS A 674 51.38 5.45 -1.24
C LYS A 674 51.17 4.47 -2.38
N ARG A 675 50.02 3.80 -2.43
CA ARG A 675 49.67 2.79 -3.46
C ARG A 675 48.18 2.40 -3.42
N PRO A 676 47.65 1.85 -4.53
CA PRO A 676 46.40 1.09 -4.51
C PRO A 676 46.60 -0.29 -3.86
N LEU A 677 45.52 -0.84 -3.31
CA LEU A 677 45.41 -2.19 -2.75
C LEU A 677 44.51 -3.05 -3.64
N LEU A 678 44.90 -4.30 -3.84
CA LEU A 678 44.17 -5.25 -4.69
C LEU A 678 43.27 -6.17 -3.85
N VAL A 679 42.09 -6.47 -4.38
CA VAL A 679 41.15 -7.46 -3.86
C VAL A 679 41.10 -8.63 -4.84
N PHE A 680 41.74 -9.75 -4.51
CA PHE A 680 41.82 -10.92 -5.41
C PHE A 680 42.28 -10.59 -6.85
N GLY A 681 43.13 -9.56 -7.01
CA GLY A 681 43.64 -9.10 -8.30
C GLY A 681 42.86 -7.93 -8.92
N PHE A 682 41.69 -7.56 -8.39
CA PHE A 682 40.95 -6.36 -8.78
C PHE A 682 41.53 -5.13 -8.07
N ASP A 683 41.85 -4.07 -8.82
CA ASP A 683 42.26 -2.76 -8.26
C ASP A 683 41.08 -1.78 -8.10
N ASP A 684 39.89 -2.17 -8.57
CA ASP A 684 38.64 -1.42 -8.54
C ASP A 684 38.76 0.00 -9.12
N ALA A 685 39.66 0.22 -10.08
CA ALA A 685 39.89 1.53 -10.67
C ALA A 685 38.64 2.05 -11.44
N PRO A 686 38.36 3.37 -11.41
CA PRO A 686 39.12 4.42 -10.74
C PRO A 686 38.83 4.56 -9.24
N HIS A 687 37.83 3.84 -8.70
CA HIS A 687 37.43 3.94 -7.30
C HIS A 687 38.56 3.58 -6.33
N GLY A 688 39.07 2.36 -6.45
CA GLY A 688 40.22 1.81 -5.74
C GLY A 688 40.19 1.86 -4.21
N HIS A 689 41.26 1.33 -3.63
CA HIS A 689 41.50 1.31 -2.19
C HIS A 689 42.92 1.80 -1.90
N ALA A 690 43.06 2.94 -1.22
CA ALA A 690 44.36 3.55 -1.01
C ALA A 690 45.00 3.21 0.35
N GLU A 691 46.32 3.02 0.34
CA GLU A 691 47.19 3.26 1.49
C GLU A 691 47.66 4.73 1.46
N ILE A 692 47.53 5.43 2.60
CA ILE A 692 47.77 6.88 2.72
C ILE A 692 48.59 7.14 3.98
N SER A 693 49.68 7.91 3.87
CA SER A 693 50.35 8.52 5.04
C SER A 693 49.94 9.97 5.21
N PHE A 694 49.86 10.39 6.48
CA PHE A 694 49.67 11.76 6.91
C PHE A 694 50.95 12.18 7.64
N GLU A 695 51.69 13.12 7.06
CA GLU A 695 52.97 13.60 7.55
C GLU A 695 52.88 15.10 7.85
N ASN A 696 52.65 15.45 9.11
CA ASN A 696 52.44 16.82 9.59
C ASN A 696 51.34 17.58 8.84
N VAL A 697 50.25 16.90 8.50
CA VAL A 697 49.12 17.49 7.78
C VAL A 697 48.44 18.50 8.69
N CYS A 698 48.47 19.78 8.28
CA CYS A 698 47.89 20.88 9.02
C CYS A 698 46.53 21.28 8.46
N VAL A 699 45.48 21.25 9.29
CA VAL A 699 44.12 21.66 8.92
C VAL A 699 43.53 22.63 9.94
N PRO A 700 42.64 23.56 9.54
CA PRO A 700 41.98 24.47 10.47
C PRO A 700 41.16 23.75 11.56
N ALA A 701 41.04 24.36 12.74
CA ALA A 701 40.29 23.78 13.85
C ALA A 701 38.80 23.55 13.53
N LYS A 702 38.23 24.36 12.63
CA LYS A 702 36.86 24.21 12.13
C LYS A 702 36.62 22.91 11.36
N ASN A 703 37.66 22.17 10.97
CA ASN A 703 37.54 20.91 10.24
C ASN A 703 37.16 19.72 11.16
N ILE A 704 37.22 19.90 12.49
CA ILE A 704 36.75 18.88 13.42
C ILE A 704 35.24 18.66 13.25
N LEU A 705 34.80 17.41 13.17
CA LEU A 705 33.38 17.08 13.09
C LEU A 705 32.81 16.93 14.50
N LEU A 706 31.72 17.66 14.78
CA LEU A 706 30.99 17.71 16.06
C LEU A 706 31.79 18.23 17.27
N GLY A 707 33.02 17.76 17.47
CA GLY A 707 33.92 18.15 18.56
C GLY A 707 34.93 17.05 18.92
N GLU A 708 35.91 17.39 19.75
CA GLU A 708 36.92 16.45 20.23
C GLU A 708 36.30 15.32 21.07
N GLY A 709 36.84 14.10 20.93
CA GLY A 709 36.40 12.90 21.64
C GLY A 709 35.07 12.31 21.17
N ARG A 710 34.49 12.84 20.09
CA ARG A 710 33.18 12.40 19.53
C ARG A 710 33.30 11.38 18.41
N GLY A 711 34.49 10.84 18.14
CA GLY A 711 34.74 9.92 17.02
C GLY A 711 33.91 8.63 17.08
N PHE A 712 33.78 8.02 18.25
CA PHE A 712 32.94 6.82 18.40
C PHE A 712 31.45 7.07 18.13
N GLU A 713 30.94 8.23 18.55
CA GLU A 713 29.55 8.61 18.33
C GLU A 713 29.25 8.77 16.84
N ILE A 714 30.12 9.49 16.12
CA ILE A 714 29.99 9.69 14.68
C ILE A 714 30.11 8.35 13.94
N ALA A 715 31.06 7.49 14.32
CA ALA A 715 31.23 6.16 13.72
C ALA A 715 29.96 5.30 13.88
N GLN A 716 29.34 5.29 15.06
CA GLN A 716 28.11 4.52 15.28
C GLN A 716 26.91 5.10 14.50
N GLY A 717 26.82 6.42 14.38
CA GLY A 717 25.80 7.10 13.57
C GLY A 717 25.91 6.76 12.08
N ARG A 718 27.14 6.71 11.56
CA ARG A 718 27.46 6.36 10.16
C ARG A 718 27.20 4.89 9.84
N LEU A 719 27.74 3.99 10.66
CA LEU A 719 27.87 2.57 10.30
C LEU A 719 26.54 1.80 10.36
N GLY A 720 25.50 2.33 11.02
CA GLY A 720 24.18 1.68 11.08
C GLY A 720 23.53 1.53 9.70
N PRO A 721 23.11 2.64 9.05
CA PRO A 721 22.52 2.62 7.71
C PRO A 721 23.48 2.06 6.65
N GLY A 722 24.78 2.41 6.73
CA GLY A 722 25.79 1.95 5.76
C GLY A 722 25.90 0.43 5.66
N ARG A 723 25.93 -0.27 6.81
CA ARG A 723 25.93 -1.75 6.85
C ARG A 723 24.72 -2.33 6.12
N LEU A 724 23.56 -1.72 6.31
CA LEU A 724 22.32 -2.21 5.74
C LEU A 724 22.25 -2.00 4.22
N HIS A 725 22.73 -0.86 3.72
CA HIS A 725 22.84 -0.61 2.27
C HIS A 725 23.72 -1.66 1.58
N HIS A 726 24.84 -2.04 2.20
CA HIS A 726 25.67 -3.13 1.70
C HIS A 726 24.93 -4.48 1.68
N CYS A 727 24.18 -4.80 2.74
CA CYS A 727 23.38 -6.02 2.78
C CYS A 727 22.33 -6.06 1.67
N MET A 728 21.64 -4.94 1.42
CA MET A 728 20.63 -4.84 0.35
C MET A 728 21.24 -4.99 -1.04
N ARG A 729 22.41 -4.40 -1.30
CA ARG A 729 23.12 -4.59 -2.58
C ARG A 729 23.58 -6.04 -2.77
N LEU A 730 23.96 -6.75 -1.71
CA LEU A 730 24.35 -8.16 -1.78
C LEU A 730 23.19 -9.10 -2.14
N LEU A 731 21.95 -8.75 -1.79
CA LEU A 731 20.76 -9.44 -2.31
C LEU A 731 20.69 -9.33 -3.84
N GLY A 732 20.95 -8.14 -4.36
CA GLY A 732 21.03 -7.87 -5.81
C GLY A 732 22.10 -8.69 -6.50
N ALA A 733 23.31 -8.69 -5.95
CA ALA A 733 24.43 -9.46 -6.48
C ALA A 733 24.09 -10.96 -6.52
N ALA A 734 23.48 -11.49 -5.46
CA ALA A 734 23.02 -12.87 -5.41
C ALA A 734 21.93 -13.16 -6.46
N GLU A 735 20.95 -12.27 -6.65
CA GLU A 735 19.93 -12.43 -7.70
C GLU A 735 20.51 -12.39 -9.12
N ARG A 736 21.54 -11.57 -9.35
CA ARG A 736 22.28 -11.57 -10.62
C ARG A 736 23.01 -12.91 -10.81
N GLY A 737 23.63 -13.44 -9.76
CA GLY A 737 24.21 -14.78 -9.74
C GLY A 737 23.18 -15.88 -10.06
N MET A 738 22.00 -15.85 -9.42
CA MET A 738 20.91 -16.79 -9.69
C MET A 738 20.45 -16.77 -11.14
N GLN A 739 20.27 -15.56 -11.71
CA GLN A 739 19.89 -15.41 -13.11
C GLN A 739 20.94 -16.02 -14.05
N LEU A 740 22.20 -15.60 -13.94
CA LEU A 740 23.27 -16.06 -14.81
C LEU A 740 23.46 -17.58 -14.68
N MET A 741 23.40 -18.11 -13.47
CA MET A 741 23.47 -19.55 -13.20
C MET A 741 22.36 -20.32 -13.93
N ALA A 742 21.11 -19.84 -13.86
CA ALA A 742 19.98 -20.49 -14.52
C ALA A 742 20.09 -20.46 -16.05
N GLU A 743 20.41 -19.29 -16.62
CA GLU A 743 20.62 -19.10 -18.06
C GLU A 743 21.74 -20.02 -18.59
N ARG A 744 22.85 -20.09 -17.86
CA ARG A 744 23.96 -20.99 -18.18
C ARG A 744 23.57 -22.46 -18.10
N ALA A 745 22.82 -22.83 -17.07
CA ALA A 745 22.43 -24.21 -16.84
C ALA A 745 21.46 -24.74 -17.91
N LEU A 746 20.60 -23.87 -18.44
CA LEU A 746 19.65 -24.18 -19.51
C LEU A 746 20.31 -24.23 -20.90
N SER A 747 21.43 -23.51 -21.10
CA SER A 747 22.09 -23.40 -22.41
C SER A 747 23.26 -24.39 -22.61
N ARG A 748 23.79 -24.99 -21.55
CA ARG A 748 24.98 -25.86 -21.64
C ARG A 748 24.67 -27.32 -21.35
N LYS A 749 25.26 -28.22 -22.14
CA LYS A 749 25.21 -29.67 -21.93
C LYS A 749 26.53 -30.22 -21.39
N ALA A 750 26.44 -31.14 -20.44
CA ALA A 750 27.52 -31.96 -19.95
C ALA A 750 27.01 -33.40 -19.81
N PHE A 751 27.81 -34.37 -20.24
CA PHE A 751 27.46 -35.80 -20.19
C PHE A 751 26.08 -36.11 -20.82
N GLY A 752 25.81 -35.54 -22.00
CA GLY A 752 24.59 -35.79 -22.77
C GLY A 752 23.31 -35.07 -22.29
N LYS A 753 23.36 -34.37 -21.15
CA LYS A 753 22.21 -33.64 -20.58
C LYS A 753 22.52 -32.17 -20.37
N PHE A 754 21.50 -31.31 -20.38
CA PHE A 754 21.66 -29.93 -19.92
C PHE A 754 22.05 -29.92 -18.44
N ILE A 755 22.85 -28.94 -18.00
CA ILE A 755 23.23 -28.80 -16.58
C ILE A 755 21.95 -28.74 -15.71
N ALA A 756 20.91 -28.05 -16.18
CA ALA A 756 19.60 -27.96 -15.53
C ALA A 756 18.88 -29.31 -15.31
N GLN A 757 19.31 -30.40 -15.97
CA GLN A 757 18.73 -31.74 -15.83
C GLN A 757 19.49 -32.63 -14.84
N HIS A 758 20.60 -32.16 -14.27
CA HIS A 758 21.34 -32.91 -13.26
C HIS A 758 20.73 -32.68 -11.88
N GLY A 759 20.33 -33.76 -11.19
CA GLY A 759 19.62 -33.65 -9.91
C GLY A 759 20.41 -32.93 -8.80
N SER A 760 21.74 -33.08 -8.79
CA SER A 760 22.61 -32.35 -7.86
C SER A 760 22.55 -30.84 -8.05
N PHE A 761 22.57 -30.38 -9.31
CA PHE A 761 22.42 -28.95 -9.64
C PHE A 761 21.07 -28.40 -9.18
N LEU A 762 19.96 -29.11 -9.47
CA LEU A 762 18.63 -28.68 -9.06
C LEU A 762 18.52 -28.53 -7.53
N SER A 763 19.12 -29.45 -6.77
CA SER A 763 19.16 -29.38 -5.31
C SER A 763 19.94 -28.16 -4.80
N GLU A 764 21.13 -27.91 -5.34
CA GLU A 764 21.95 -26.76 -4.92
C GLU A 764 21.32 -25.42 -5.32
N MET A 765 20.76 -25.32 -6.53
CA MET A 765 20.03 -24.12 -6.97
C MET A 765 18.83 -23.82 -6.06
N ALA A 766 18.08 -24.86 -5.63
CA ALA A 766 16.99 -24.70 -4.68
C ALA A 766 17.47 -24.21 -3.31
N LYS A 767 18.58 -24.76 -2.78
CA LYS A 767 19.19 -24.29 -1.53
C LYS A 767 19.63 -22.83 -1.64
N CYS A 768 20.23 -22.42 -2.76
CA CYS A 768 20.60 -21.03 -3.02
C CYS A 768 19.38 -20.11 -2.98
N ARG A 769 18.26 -20.49 -3.63
CA ARG A 769 17.01 -19.71 -3.59
C ARG A 769 16.47 -19.58 -2.16
N ILE A 770 16.43 -20.67 -1.38
CA ILE A 770 15.96 -20.65 0.01
C ILE A 770 16.81 -19.71 0.87
N GLU A 771 18.14 -19.80 0.76
CA GLU A 771 19.07 -18.95 1.50
C GLU A 771 18.91 -17.46 1.14
N LEU A 772 18.74 -17.18 -0.14
CA LEU A 772 18.52 -15.82 -0.64
C LEU A 772 17.23 -15.22 -0.07
N GLU A 773 16.10 -15.93 -0.14
CA GLU A 773 14.82 -15.44 0.40
C GLU A 773 14.87 -15.25 1.92
N ARG A 774 15.50 -16.19 2.65
CA ARG A 774 15.68 -16.10 4.11
C ARG A 774 16.45 -14.84 4.48
N THR A 775 17.56 -14.59 3.80
CA THR A 775 18.41 -13.42 4.05
C THR A 775 17.73 -12.13 3.60
N ARG A 776 16.96 -12.13 2.49
CA ARG A 776 16.15 -10.97 2.07
C ARG A 776 15.19 -10.54 3.17
N LEU A 777 14.41 -11.46 3.71
CA LEU A 777 13.46 -11.15 4.79
C LEU A 777 14.16 -10.61 6.05
N LEU A 778 15.33 -11.15 6.42
CA LEU A 778 16.14 -10.64 7.53
C LEU A 778 16.64 -9.21 7.28
N VAL A 779 17.06 -8.90 6.05
CA VAL A 779 17.51 -7.55 5.67
C VAL A 779 16.34 -6.56 5.66
N LEU A 780 15.17 -6.95 5.15
CA LEU A 780 13.96 -6.13 5.19
C LEU A 780 13.47 -5.90 6.63
N GLU A 781 13.56 -6.91 7.49
CA GLU A 781 13.30 -6.77 8.93
C GLU A 781 14.26 -5.78 9.59
N ALA A 782 15.56 -5.85 9.28
CA ALA A 782 16.56 -4.92 9.81
C ALA A 782 16.27 -3.47 9.37
N ALA A 783 15.84 -3.28 8.11
CA ALA A 783 15.38 -1.98 7.60
C ALA A 783 14.16 -1.44 8.33
N ASP A 784 13.11 -2.25 8.45
CA ASP A 784 11.88 -1.84 9.12
C ASP A 784 12.12 -1.52 10.61
N GLN A 785 12.94 -2.32 11.30
CA GLN A 785 13.34 -2.00 12.67
C GLN A 785 14.16 -0.72 12.76
N LEU A 786 15.05 -0.46 11.80
CA LEU A 786 15.81 0.79 11.76
C LEU A 786 14.87 1.99 11.58
N ASP A 787 13.92 1.90 10.66
CA ASP A 787 12.90 2.93 10.41
C ASP A 787 12.02 3.19 11.64
N ARG A 788 11.54 2.12 12.30
CA ARG A 788 10.61 2.23 13.43
C ARG A 788 11.26 2.53 14.78
N LEU A 789 12.43 1.96 15.04
CA LEU A 789 13.03 1.91 16.38
C LEU A 789 14.35 2.69 16.48
N GLY A 790 14.92 3.10 15.35
CA GLY A 790 16.22 3.74 15.26
C GLY A 790 17.40 2.79 15.49
N ASN A 791 18.60 3.28 15.13
CA ASN A 791 19.84 2.48 15.07
C ASN A 791 20.16 1.73 16.38
N LYS A 792 19.99 2.39 17.53
CA LYS A 792 20.35 1.80 18.84
C LYS A 792 19.54 0.55 19.18
N LYS A 793 18.24 0.53 18.85
CA LYS A 793 17.36 -0.61 19.11
C LYS A 793 17.46 -1.68 18.02
N ALA A 794 17.65 -1.27 16.76
CA ALA A 794 17.82 -2.18 15.62
C ALA A 794 19.20 -2.86 15.57
N ARG A 795 20.18 -2.46 16.41
CA ARG A 795 21.58 -2.91 16.37
C ARG A 795 21.77 -4.43 16.29
N GLY A 796 20.95 -5.21 16.98
CA GLY A 796 21.06 -6.67 16.98
C GLY A 796 20.69 -7.26 15.62
N THR A 797 19.59 -6.79 15.05
CA THR A 797 19.08 -7.23 13.75
C THR A 797 19.97 -6.77 12.59
N ILE A 798 20.53 -5.56 12.68
CA ILE A 798 21.53 -5.07 11.72
C ILE A 798 22.80 -5.94 11.76
N ALA A 799 23.26 -6.33 12.95
CA ALA A 799 24.41 -7.24 13.10
C ALA A 799 24.12 -8.62 12.48
N MET A 800 22.90 -9.17 12.70
CA MET A 800 22.48 -10.42 12.05
C MET A 800 22.49 -10.31 10.53
N ALA A 801 21.91 -9.25 9.97
CA ALA A 801 21.91 -9.00 8.53
C ALA A 801 23.34 -8.85 7.97
N LYS A 802 24.23 -8.15 8.67
CA LYS A 802 25.63 -7.92 8.27
C LYS A 802 26.45 -9.20 8.22
N VAL A 803 26.11 -10.22 9.00
CA VAL A 803 26.72 -11.56 8.90
C VAL A 803 26.04 -12.38 7.80
N ALA A 804 24.71 -12.41 7.76
CA ALA A 804 23.96 -13.29 6.87
C ALA A 804 24.08 -12.91 5.39
N ALA A 805 24.04 -11.62 5.06
CA ALA A 805 24.05 -11.13 3.67
C ALA A 805 25.30 -11.52 2.87
N PRO A 806 26.55 -11.23 3.34
CA PRO A 806 27.73 -11.59 2.56
C PRO A 806 27.94 -13.10 2.48
N ASN A 807 27.62 -13.86 3.53
CA ASN A 807 27.74 -15.32 3.50
C ASN A 807 26.74 -15.98 2.53
N MET A 808 25.49 -15.47 2.47
CA MET A 808 24.51 -15.91 1.48
C MET A 808 24.97 -15.56 0.05
N ALA A 809 25.40 -14.33 -0.19
CA ALA A 809 25.82 -13.89 -1.53
C ALA A 809 27.01 -14.71 -2.03
N LEU A 810 28.01 -15.00 -1.17
CA LEU A 810 29.14 -15.86 -1.51
C LEU A 810 28.68 -17.26 -1.93
N LYS A 811 27.77 -17.87 -1.18
CA LYS A 811 27.24 -19.21 -1.51
C LYS A 811 26.57 -19.23 -2.88
N VAL A 812 25.74 -18.23 -3.17
CA VAL A 812 25.01 -18.14 -4.45
C VAL A 812 25.97 -17.86 -5.62
N LEU A 813 26.89 -16.91 -5.45
CA LEU A 813 27.84 -16.51 -6.49
C LEU A 813 28.86 -17.60 -6.78
N ASP A 814 29.35 -18.31 -5.77
CA ASP A 814 30.27 -19.44 -5.92
C ASP A 814 29.63 -20.57 -6.76
N MET A 815 28.36 -20.91 -6.46
CA MET A 815 27.62 -21.88 -7.26
C MET A 815 27.39 -21.38 -8.70
N ALA A 816 27.10 -20.10 -8.89
CA ALA A 816 26.97 -19.51 -10.22
C ALA A 816 28.28 -19.59 -11.01
N MET A 817 29.43 -19.31 -10.38
CA MET A 817 30.76 -19.47 -10.99
C MET A 817 31.02 -20.93 -11.36
N GLN A 818 30.72 -21.87 -10.46
CA GLN A 818 30.89 -23.31 -10.69
C GLN A 818 30.12 -23.79 -11.93
N VAL A 819 28.89 -23.30 -12.12
CA VAL A 819 28.04 -23.64 -13.28
C VAL A 819 28.56 -23.04 -14.58
N HIS A 820 29.28 -21.91 -14.51
CA HIS A 820 29.97 -21.33 -15.66
C HIS A 820 31.28 -22.05 -16.02
N GLY A 821 31.84 -22.85 -15.10
CA GLY A 821 33.14 -23.48 -15.25
C GLY A 821 34.26 -22.44 -15.29
N ALA A 822 35.25 -22.62 -16.17
CA ALA A 822 36.37 -21.68 -16.32
C ALA A 822 35.92 -20.21 -16.55
N ALA A 823 34.82 -20.00 -17.27
CA ALA A 823 34.27 -18.67 -17.53
C ALA A 823 33.73 -17.96 -16.27
N GLY A 824 33.43 -18.70 -15.20
CA GLY A 824 33.01 -18.11 -13.93
C GLY A 824 34.15 -17.37 -13.21
N PHE A 825 35.41 -17.69 -13.53
CA PHE A 825 36.59 -17.05 -12.97
C PHE A 825 37.14 -15.92 -13.86
N SER A 826 36.76 -15.87 -15.13
CA SER A 826 37.21 -14.82 -16.06
C SER A 826 36.37 -13.55 -15.92
N THR A 827 36.82 -12.49 -16.58
CA THR A 827 36.09 -11.22 -16.72
C THR A 827 35.07 -11.25 -17.86
N ASP A 828 34.82 -12.41 -18.47
CA ASP A 828 33.73 -12.54 -19.45
C ASP A 828 32.35 -12.48 -18.78
N THR A 829 32.33 -12.63 -17.45
CA THR A 829 31.15 -12.48 -16.60
C THR A 829 31.48 -11.62 -15.38
N VAL A 830 30.46 -10.97 -14.83
CA VAL A 830 30.57 -10.15 -13.61
C VAL A 830 30.71 -10.97 -12.31
N LEU A 831 30.63 -12.31 -12.40
CA LEU A 831 30.48 -13.20 -11.24
C LEU A 831 31.67 -13.14 -10.27
N SER A 832 32.89 -13.17 -10.80
CA SER A 832 34.13 -13.15 -10.02
C SER A 832 34.29 -11.84 -9.24
N HIS A 833 33.93 -10.71 -9.86
CA HIS A 833 34.01 -9.39 -9.22
C HIS A 833 32.93 -9.20 -8.14
N LEU A 834 31.69 -9.65 -8.40
CA LEU A 834 30.63 -9.67 -7.38
C LEU A 834 31.00 -10.58 -6.20
N TRP A 835 31.60 -11.74 -6.47
CA TRP A 835 32.06 -12.66 -5.43
C TRP A 835 33.17 -12.04 -4.58
N ALA A 836 34.17 -11.41 -5.22
CA ALA A 836 35.25 -10.72 -4.53
C ALA A 836 34.72 -9.59 -3.62
N THR A 837 33.76 -8.80 -4.14
CA THR A 837 33.07 -7.77 -3.37
C THR A 837 32.31 -8.35 -2.17
N ALA A 838 31.56 -9.43 -2.36
CA ALA A 838 30.86 -10.12 -1.27
C ALA A 838 31.83 -10.68 -0.21
N ARG A 839 33.01 -11.17 -0.64
CA ARG A 839 34.04 -11.68 0.26
C ARG A 839 34.64 -10.58 1.13
N THR A 840 34.91 -9.42 0.55
CA THR A 840 35.42 -8.24 1.25
C THR A 840 34.42 -7.72 2.28
N LEU A 841 33.11 -7.82 2.00
CA LEU A 841 32.05 -7.39 2.92
C LEU A 841 31.88 -8.27 4.16
N ARG A 842 32.58 -9.40 4.28
CA ARG A 842 32.74 -10.13 5.56
C ARG A 842 33.74 -9.48 6.52
N VAL A 843 34.52 -8.50 6.03
CA VAL A 843 35.57 -7.80 6.78
C VAL A 843 35.26 -6.30 6.88
N ALA A 844 34.89 -5.68 5.77
CA ALA A 844 34.52 -4.26 5.73
C ALA A 844 33.31 -3.95 6.63
N ASP A 845 33.27 -2.74 7.19
CA ASP A 845 32.28 -2.27 8.17
C ASP A 845 32.13 -3.14 9.44
N GLY A 846 33.18 -3.88 9.76
CA GLY A 846 33.28 -4.79 10.91
C GLY A 846 33.27 -6.25 10.47
N PRO A 847 34.26 -7.06 10.89
CA PRO A 847 34.30 -8.49 10.60
C PRO A 847 33.10 -9.26 11.16
N ASP A 848 32.75 -10.37 10.52
CA ASP A 848 31.67 -11.27 10.98
C ASP A 848 31.77 -11.58 12.49
N ASP A 849 32.95 -11.91 12.99
CA ASP A 849 33.19 -12.27 14.39
C ASP A 849 32.82 -11.15 15.39
N VAL A 850 33.02 -9.89 15.00
CA VAL A 850 32.65 -8.72 15.83
C VAL A 850 31.13 -8.59 15.93
N HIS A 851 30.43 -8.86 14.82
CA HIS A 851 28.97 -8.83 14.76
C HIS A 851 28.36 -10.03 15.49
N LEU A 852 28.94 -11.24 15.32
CA LEU A 852 28.57 -12.44 16.08
C LEU A 852 28.73 -12.22 17.60
N GLY A 853 29.84 -11.61 18.02
CA GLY A 853 30.04 -11.22 19.43
C GLY A 853 28.98 -10.23 19.92
N THR A 854 28.53 -9.30 19.07
CA THR A 854 27.43 -8.38 19.42
C THR A 854 26.11 -9.13 19.57
N ILE A 855 25.77 -10.02 18.64
CA ILE A 855 24.55 -10.83 18.68
C ILE A 855 24.53 -11.69 19.96
N ALA A 856 25.61 -12.41 20.24
CA ALA A 856 25.73 -13.26 21.43
C ALA A 856 25.59 -12.46 22.73
N LYS A 857 26.21 -11.28 22.83
CA LYS A 857 26.07 -10.40 24.00
C LYS A 857 24.63 -9.96 24.23
N LEU A 858 23.90 -9.61 23.17
CA LEU A 858 22.50 -9.20 23.27
C LEU A 858 21.60 -10.36 23.69
N GLU A 859 21.85 -11.56 23.18
CA GLU A 859 21.08 -12.74 23.53
C GLU A 859 21.29 -13.15 24.99
N LEU A 860 22.54 -13.14 25.47
CA LEU A 860 22.86 -13.36 26.88
C LEU A 860 22.26 -12.29 27.80
N GLN A 861 22.12 -11.04 27.33
CA GLN A 861 21.44 -9.99 28.10
C GLN A 861 19.94 -10.25 28.23
N ARG A 862 19.29 -10.78 27.18
CA ARG A 862 17.86 -11.14 27.23
C ARG A 862 17.60 -12.28 28.21
N ALA A 863 18.49 -13.28 28.27
CA ALA A 863 18.34 -14.42 29.18
C ALA A 863 18.52 -14.06 30.66
N LYS A 864 19.08 -12.88 30.98
CA LYS A 864 19.25 -12.38 32.36
C LYS A 864 18.07 -11.51 32.84
N LEU A 865 17.15 -11.16 31.94
CA LEU A 865 15.92 -10.41 32.21
C LEU A 865 14.76 -11.39 32.37
#